data_AF-A0A2U1NQT6-F1
#
_entry.id   AF-A0A2U1NQT6-F1
#
_cell.length_a   1.000
_cell.length_b   1.000
_cell.length_c   1.000
_cell.angle_alpha   90.00
_cell.angle_beta   90.00
_cell.angle_gamma   90.00
#
_symmetry.space_group_name_H-M   'P 1'
#
loop_
_entity.id
_entity.type
_entity.pdbx_description
1 polymer ?
#
loop_
_entity_poly.entity_id
_entity_poly.type
_entity_poly.pdbx_seq_one_letter_code
_entity_poly.pdbx_strand_id
1 'polypeptide(L)'
;MPERVLTRVHSLRERLDSTLVSHRNEILMEAIVLPPWVALAIRLRPGVWEYVRVNVNALVVEELSVPEYLHFKEELVNGTASNGNFVLELDFEPFTASFPRPTLTKSIGNGVEFLNRHLSAKMFHDKDSMHPLLDFLRTHQSKGKNMMLNDRIQNLNALQSVLRKASEYLSTLDAETPYSEFANKFQEIGLERGWGDKAEGVMEMIHMLLELLEAPDACTLEKFLGRIPMVFNVVILSPHGYFAQENVLGYPDTGGQVVYILDQVPALEREMRKRIKEQGLDIVPRILIVTRLLPDAVGTTCGQRLEKVFGSENCHILRVPFRTEKGILRKWISRFEVWPYIETFTERREKRLGKNPKETNNEITSPVTMESSSASASAADIRMNKSSSSSSRWSVVVTTVVPVVILLLLSPLLFHHHHHHHPHSSSSSTQPLSALTVTPPPPSHSFIKNTCTNTLYPSLCLRTLSSVRLNLHHPNNNHTKLHHVLQYSIHKTIKRVTKSRSRIIANRHNNNTWVDNCIELLDQTLYELQESIKPLYPPPYNLDSPPPYATIKNLLSAAMTNENTCIEGFSDNTETRLGHYFQKSLTPIMRMISNCLAIINYIETNISTPASTTTQRLLSKGAFGLDHVPSWMTAADRRLMQIPPKIIPPTVVVALDGSGNYTDITAAILDAPNRSTGRYVIQIKTGIYYENIVIPRQKANIMFVGEGMNSTIITGSKNFVDGYTTFTSATLTVIGNNFLARDLTIINTSGPEKHQAVALRVTSDAAFYHCQFISHQDTLYAHSLSQLYRECAIHGTVDFIFGNAAAIFERCLILVRKPIAGQKNVITAQGRLDPNQNTGISLQDCTIMAAPDFPVAERDNFSTFLGRPWRNYSRTIVMRSYLGDLIDPQGWCAWNKYSSLDTVEYIEYMNFGPGADTRNRVQWVGYHNNSTTDVEKFTVQSFLQGANEWLKSTDLPLCSGLYAKDCKKDSAQVY
;
A
#
# COMPACT_ATOMS: atom_id res chain seq x y z
N MET A 1 -38.69 -30.44 -9.50
CA MET A 1 -38.38 -29.08 -8.97
C MET A 1 -38.40 -28.98 -7.43
N PRO A 2 -39.35 -29.58 -6.67
CA PRO A 2 -39.45 -29.35 -5.22
C PRO A 2 -38.15 -29.57 -4.41
N GLU A 3 -37.38 -30.62 -4.70
CA GLU A 3 -36.16 -30.96 -3.96
C GLU A 3 -35.09 -29.84 -3.93
N ARG A 4 -34.99 -29.03 -5.00
CA ARG A 4 -34.05 -27.89 -5.05
C ARG A 4 -34.49 -26.72 -4.17
N VAL A 5 -35.79 -26.61 -3.88
CA VAL A 5 -36.31 -25.62 -2.92
C VAL A 5 -36.08 -26.14 -1.50
N LEU A 6 -36.40 -27.41 -1.22
CA LEU A 6 -36.15 -28.05 0.08
C LEU A 6 -34.67 -28.04 0.49
N THR A 7 -33.73 -28.33 -0.42
CA THR A 7 -32.28 -28.22 -0.14
C THR A 7 -31.83 -26.79 0.11
N ARG A 8 -32.41 -25.79 -0.59
CA ARG A 8 -32.17 -24.38 -0.28
C ARG A 8 -32.72 -23.98 1.09
N VAL A 9 -33.95 -24.35 1.43
CA VAL A 9 -34.59 -24.02 2.72
C VAL A 9 -33.84 -24.66 3.88
N HIS A 10 -33.38 -25.91 3.76
CA HIS A 10 -32.51 -26.52 4.78
C HIS A 10 -31.17 -25.79 4.90
N SER A 11 -30.50 -25.48 3.78
CA SER A 11 -29.23 -24.73 3.79
C SER A 11 -29.38 -23.32 4.35
N LEU A 12 -30.49 -22.63 4.07
CA LEU A 12 -30.85 -21.34 4.65
C LEU A 12 -31.12 -21.47 6.16
N ARG A 13 -31.82 -22.51 6.60
CA ARG A 13 -32.08 -22.75 8.04
C ARG A 13 -30.78 -23.01 8.81
N GLU A 14 -29.92 -23.90 8.32
CA GLU A 14 -28.62 -24.16 8.94
C GLU A 14 -27.72 -22.92 8.94
N ARG A 15 -27.75 -22.12 7.87
CA ARG A 15 -27.08 -20.80 7.83
C ARG A 15 -27.68 -19.81 8.81
N LEU A 16 -28.99 -19.72 8.93
CA LEU A 16 -29.67 -18.81 9.85
C LEU A 16 -29.41 -19.20 11.31
N ASP A 17 -29.56 -20.46 11.68
CA ASP A 17 -29.29 -20.93 13.04
C ASP A 17 -27.80 -20.75 13.42
N SER A 18 -26.85 -20.99 12.50
CA SER A 18 -25.42 -20.76 12.76
C SER A 18 -25.00 -19.27 12.72
N THR A 19 -25.60 -18.46 11.85
CA THR A 19 -25.17 -17.07 11.61
C THR A 19 -25.94 -16.04 12.46
N LEU A 20 -27.23 -16.25 12.74
CA LEU A 20 -27.99 -15.37 13.65
C LEU A 20 -27.58 -15.57 15.12
N VAL A 21 -27.07 -16.74 15.50
CA VAL A 21 -26.55 -16.97 16.87
C VAL A 21 -25.16 -16.33 17.05
N SER A 22 -24.39 -16.14 15.97
CA SER A 22 -23.00 -15.64 16.03
C SER A 22 -22.82 -14.18 15.59
N HIS A 23 -23.58 -13.68 14.61
CA HIS A 23 -23.41 -12.35 13.98
C HIS A 23 -24.74 -11.57 13.92
N ARG A 24 -25.62 -11.79 14.92
CA ARG A 24 -27.04 -11.36 14.96
C ARG A 24 -27.32 -9.91 14.55
N ASN A 25 -26.39 -9.00 14.84
CA ASN A 25 -26.56 -7.55 14.69
C ASN A 25 -25.69 -6.94 13.55
N GLU A 26 -24.91 -7.74 12.83
CA GLU A 26 -23.96 -7.23 11.81
C GLU A 26 -24.49 -7.33 10.38
N ILE A 27 -25.38 -8.29 10.11
CA ILE A 27 -25.86 -8.64 8.76
C ILE A 27 -27.33 -8.23 8.54
N LEU A 28 -28.12 -8.19 9.62
CA LEU A 28 -29.49 -7.70 9.60
C LEU A 28 -29.49 -6.16 9.51
N MET A 29 -30.00 -5.60 8.40
CA MET A 29 -30.05 -4.14 8.21
C MET A 29 -31.34 -3.54 8.78
N GLU A 30 -32.45 -4.26 8.67
CA GLU A 30 -33.78 -3.81 9.12
C GLU A 30 -34.74 -5.00 9.32
N ALA A 31 -35.69 -4.83 10.23
CA ALA A 31 -36.72 -5.82 10.56
C ALA A 31 -38.10 -5.14 10.67
N ILE A 32 -39.11 -5.77 10.06
CA ILE A 32 -40.51 -5.34 10.02
C ILE A 32 -41.29 -6.32 10.90
N VAL A 33 -42.09 -5.83 11.84
CA VAL A 33 -42.85 -6.66 12.78
C VAL A 33 -44.35 -6.46 12.52
N LEU A 34 -45.00 -7.48 11.96
CA LEU A 34 -46.44 -7.51 11.67
C LEU A 34 -47.01 -8.85 12.18
N PRO A 35 -47.46 -8.93 13.44
CA PRO A 35 -47.85 -10.20 14.08
C PRO A 35 -48.86 -11.00 13.24
N PRO A 36 -48.63 -12.31 12.98
CA PRO A 36 -47.66 -13.20 13.63
C PRO A 36 -46.28 -13.29 12.95
N TRP A 37 -45.95 -12.41 12.00
CA TRP A 37 -44.75 -12.47 11.19
C TRP A 37 -43.71 -11.38 11.53
N VAL A 38 -42.44 -11.69 11.28
CA VAL A 38 -41.33 -10.73 11.26
C VAL A 38 -40.58 -10.88 9.94
N ALA A 39 -40.56 -9.84 9.11
CA ALA A 39 -39.79 -9.83 7.86
C ALA A 39 -38.42 -9.15 8.06
N LEU A 40 -37.36 -9.75 7.53
CA LEU A 40 -35.96 -9.38 7.77
C LEU A 40 -35.26 -9.07 6.45
N ALA A 41 -34.52 -7.96 6.37
CA ALA A 41 -33.59 -7.67 5.27
C ALA A 41 -32.15 -8.01 5.69
N ILE A 42 -31.60 -9.07 5.08
CA ILE A 42 -30.31 -9.64 5.43
C ILE A 42 -29.30 -9.26 4.32
N ARG A 43 -28.32 -8.43 4.65
CA ARG A 43 -27.33 -7.92 3.69
C ARG A 43 -26.01 -8.67 3.85
N LEU A 44 -25.92 -9.88 3.28
CA LEU A 44 -24.75 -10.76 3.37
C LEU A 44 -23.42 -10.09 2.99
N ARG A 45 -23.46 -9.09 2.10
CA ARG A 45 -22.31 -8.27 1.68
C ARG A 45 -22.79 -7.03 0.90
N PRO A 46 -21.97 -5.97 0.74
CA PRO A 46 -22.38 -4.82 -0.06
C PRO A 46 -22.70 -5.22 -1.51
N GLY A 47 -23.93 -4.92 -1.94
CA GLY A 47 -24.49 -5.29 -3.24
C GLY A 47 -25.28 -6.60 -3.28
N VAL A 48 -25.42 -7.33 -2.16
CA VAL A 48 -26.20 -8.58 -2.08
C VAL A 48 -27.14 -8.54 -0.88
N TRP A 49 -28.40 -8.86 -1.13
CA TRP A 49 -29.49 -8.88 -0.16
C TRP A 49 -30.27 -10.19 -0.28
N GLU A 50 -30.68 -10.75 0.86
CA GLU A 50 -31.65 -11.83 0.98
C GLU A 50 -32.77 -11.34 1.91
N TYR A 51 -34.02 -11.67 1.59
CA TYR A 51 -35.18 -11.27 2.36
C TYR A 51 -35.92 -12.52 2.84
N VAL A 52 -36.32 -12.55 4.11
CA VAL A 52 -37.03 -13.69 4.71
C VAL A 52 -38.14 -13.21 5.65
N ARG A 53 -39.19 -14.00 5.84
CA ARG A 53 -40.15 -13.84 6.95
C ARG A 53 -40.09 -15.01 7.92
N VAL A 54 -40.24 -14.70 9.20
CA VAL A 54 -40.25 -15.65 10.32
C VAL A 54 -41.60 -15.61 11.01
N ASN A 55 -42.27 -16.75 11.17
CA ASN A 55 -43.49 -16.84 11.96
C ASN A 55 -43.14 -16.96 13.45
N VAL A 56 -43.56 -16.00 14.27
CA VAL A 56 -43.21 -15.94 15.70
C VAL A 56 -43.80 -17.11 16.49
N ASN A 57 -44.97 -17.61 16.08
CA ASN A 57 -45.68 -18.68 16.79
C ASN A 57 -45.25 -20.08 16.35
N ALA A 58 -44.92 -20.25 15.06
CA ALA A 58 -44.60 -21.55 14.46
C ALA A 58 -43.10 -21.79 14.23
N LEU A 59 -42.25 -20.77 14.38
CA LEU A 59 -40.80 -20.80 14.08
C LEU A 59 -40.48 -21.32 12.66
N VAL A 60 -41.37 -21.03 11.72
CA VAL A 60 -41.21 -21.27 10.27
C VAL A 60 -40.51 -20.07 9.65
N VAL A 61 -39.55 -20.32 8.75
CA VAL A 61 -38.86 -19.29 7.97
C VAL A 61 -39.11 -19.52 6.48
N GLU A 62 -39.45 -18.44 5.77
CA GLU A 62 -39.75 -18.44 4.33
C GLU A 62 -38.93 -17.36 3.62
N GLU A 63 -38.39 -17.67 2.44
CA GLU A 63 -37.69 -16.72 1.55
C GLU A 63 -38.71 -15.79 0.88
N LEU A 64 -38.39 -14.50 0.76
CA LEU A 64 -39.23 -13.47 0.13
C LEU A 64 -38.53 -12.87 -1.09
N SER A 65 -39.29 -12.56 -2.13
CA SER A 65 -38.86 -11.66 -3.19
C SER A 65 -38.85 -10.19 -2.73
N VAL A 66 -38.21 -9.31 -3.51
CA VAL A 66 -38.15 -7.87 -3.19
C VAL A 66 -39.55 -7.23 -3.14
N PRO A 67 -40.48 -7.48 -4.09
CA PRO A 67 -41.85 -6.95 -4.00
C PRO A 67 -42.60 -7.44 -2.75
N GLU A 68 -42.50 -8.73 -2.40
CA GLU A 68 -43.16 -9.27 -1.20
C GLU A 68 -42.60 -8.66 0.09
N TYR A 69 -41.30 -8.37 0.16
CA TYR A 69 -40.69 -7.67 1.29
C TYR A 69 -41.11 -6.19 1.36
N LEU A 70 -41.24 -5.51 0.22
CA LEU A 70 -41.74 -4.13 0.16
C LEU A 70 -43.22 -4.05 0.53
N HIS A 71 -44.03 -5.05 0.15
CA HIS A 71 -45.43 -5.14 0.56
C HIS A 71 -45.60 -5.21 2.08
N PHE A 72 -44.70 -5.92 2.78
CA PHE A 72 -44.63 -5.91 4.25
C PHE A 72 -44.34 -4.50 4.85
N LYS A 73 -43.62 -3.63 4.12
CA LYS A 73 -43.44 -2.22 4.54
C LYS A 73 -44.67 -1.37 4.28
N GLU A 74 -45.34 -1.60 3.16
CA GLU A 74 -46.57 -0.91 2.80
C GLU A 74 -47.71 -1.26 3.78
N GLU A 75 -47.88 -2.53 4.13
CA GLU A 75 -48.86 -2.98 5.13
C GLU A 75 -48.61 -2.37 6.52
N LEU A 76 -47.35 -2.14 6.91
CA LEU A 76 -47.02 -1.47 8.18
C LEU A 76 -47.47 0.00 8.24
N VAL A 77 -47.61 0.67 7.10
CA VAL A 77 -47.97 2.10 7.01
C VAL A 77 -49.44 2.29 6.63
N ASN A 78 -49.93 1.53 5.66
CA ASN A 78 -51.28 1.65 5.09
C ASN A 78 -52.29 0.69 5.73
N GLY A 79 -51.83 -0.34 6.45
CA GLY A 79 -52.64 -1.46 6.91
C GLY A 79 -53.07 -2.40 5.78
N THR A 80 -53.76 -3.48 6.15
CA THR A 80 -54.31 -4.49 5.22
C THR A 80 -55.44 -3.98 4.32
N ALA A 81 -55.89 -2.73 4.50
CA ALA A 81 -57.14 -2.22 3.91
C ALA A 81 -56.99 -1.60 2.51
N SER A 82 -55.78 -1.23 2.07
CA SER A 82 -55.61 -0.52 0.80
C SER A 82 -54.23 -0.70 0.16
N ASN A 83 -54.09 -1.76 -0.64
CA ASN A 83 -53.19 -1.81 -1.78
C ASN A 83 -53.99 -2.39 -2.96
N GLY A 84 -54.21 -1.60 -4.01
CA GLY A 84 -54.90 -2.09 -5.20
C GLY A 84 -53.98 -3.00 -6.02
N ASN A 85 -54.54 -4.00 -6.72
CA ASN A 85 -53.80 -5.06 -7.42
C ASN A 85 -52.81 -4.60 -8.54
N PHE A 86 -52.64 -3.29 -8.73
CA PHE A 86 -51.82 -2.67 -9.78
C PHE A 86 -51.05 -1.46 -9.24
N VAL A 87 -50.27 -1.64 -8.17
CA VAL A 87 -49.25 -0.67 -7.74
C VAL A 87 -48.15 -0.58 -8.81
N LEU A 88 -47.56 0.60 -9.00
CA LEU A 88 -46.49 0.80 -9.98
C LEU A 88 -45.15 0.32 -9.43
N GLU A 89 -44.72 -0.87 -9.84
CA GLU A 89 -43.35 -1.35 -9.61
C GLU A 89 -42.37 -0.76 -10.64
N LEU A 90 -41.22 -0.26 -10.17
CA LEU A 90 -40.18 0.35 -11.02
C LEU A 90 -38.94 -0.57 -11.11
N ASP A 91 -39.00 -1.54 -12.02
CA ASP A 91 -37.89 -2.46 -12.29
C ASP A 91 -36.95 -1.95 -13.40
N PHE A 92 -35.68 -1.71 -13.04
CA PHE A 92 -34.59 -1.31 -13.95
C PHE A 92 -33.64 -2.48 -14.31
N GLU A 93 -33.85 -3.69 -13.77
CA GLU A 93 -33.01 -4.86 -14.05
C GLU A 93 -33.06 -5.29 -15.54
N PRO A 94 -34.24 -5.46 -16.18
CA PRO A 94 -34.34 -5.84 -17.59
C PRO A 94 -33.67 -4.86 -18.54
N PHE A 95 -33.75 -3.55 -18.23
CA PHE A 95 -33.19 -2.48 -19.06
C PHE A 95 -31.65 -2.42 -19.02
N THR A 96 -31.04 -3.00 -18.00
CA THR A 96 -29.57 -3.03 -17.83
C THR A 96 -28.94 -4.40 -18.15
N ALA A 97 -29.75 -5.43 -18.45
CA ALA A 97 -29.29 -6.79 -18.71
C ALA A 97 -28.39 -6.95 -19.95
N SER A 98 -28.36 -5.97 -20.85
CA SER A 98 -27.43 -5.90 -21.99
C SER A 98 -25.99 -5.57 -21.59
N PHE A 99 -25.77 -5.01 -20.40
CA PHE A 99 -24.44 -4.68 -19.88
C PHE A 99 -24.01 -5.74 -18.84
N PRO A 100 -22.80 -6.32 -18.97
CA PRO A 100 -22.29 -7.22 -17.94
C PRO A 100 -22.14 -6.46 -16.62
N ARG A 101 -22.71 -7.00 -15.53
CA ARG A 101 -22.57 -6.39 -14.20
C ARG A 101 -21.43 -7.05 -13.41
N PRO A 102 -20.53 -6.27 -12.76
CA PRO A 102 -19.49 -6.83 -11.93
C PRO A 102 -20.05 -7.38 -10.61
N THR A 103 -19.99 -8.70 -10.41
CA THR A 103 -20.49 -9.40 -9.21
C THR A 103 -19.54 -9.32 -7.99
N LEU A 104 -18.50 -8.48 -8.06
CA LEU A 104 -17.45 -8.36 -7.05
C LEU A 104 -17.51 -6.98 -6.39
N THR A 105 -17.61 -6.95 -5.06
CA THR A 105 -17.84 -5.72 -4.29
C THR A 105 -16.74 -4.66 -4.47
N LYS A 106 -15.48 -5.09 -4.63
CA LYS A 106 -14.31 -4.28 -5.04
C LYS A 106 -14.43 -3.55 -6.40
N SER A 107 -15.34 -3.98 -7.27
CA SER A 107 -15.57 -3.37 -8.59
C SER A 107 -16.71 -2.34 -8.57
N ILE A 108 -17.36 -2.13 -7.42
CA ILE A 108 -18.22 -0.97 -7.18
C ILE A 108 -17.32 0.29 -7.19
N GLY A 109 -17.78 1.37 -7.84
CA GLY A 109 -16.97 2.56 -8.13
C GLY A 109 -16.07 2.38 -9.37
N ASN A 110 -15.39 1.25 -9.51
CA ASN A 110 -14.43 0.95 -10.58
C ASN A 110 -15.09 0.53 -11.92
N GLY A 111 -16.19 1.19 -12.29
CA GLY A 111 -17.00 0.84 -13.47
C GLY A 111 -16.29 1.03 -14.81
N VAL A 112 -15.45 2.06 -14.93
CA VAL A 112 -14.69 2.35 -16.17
C VAL A 112 -13.64 1.27 -16.45
N GLU A 113 -12.92 0.78 -15.44
CA GLU A 113 -11.93 -0.30 -15.63
C GLU A 113 -12.61 -1.60 -16.09
N PHE A 114 -13.77 -1.93 -15.52
CA PHE A 114 -14.56 -3.09 -15.93
C PHE A 114 -15.09 -2.94 -17.37
N LEU A 115 -15.54 -1.74 -17.75
CA LEU A 115 -15.97 -1.44 -19.11
C LEU A 115 -14.81 -1.51 -20.11
N ASN A 116 -13.64 -0.95 -19.79
CA ASN A 116 -12.45 -1.00 -20.65
C ASN A 116 -11.98 -2.45 -20.88
N ARG A 117 -11.96 -3.27 -19.83
CA ARG A 117 -11.69 -4.73 -19.92
C ARG A 117 -12.73 -5.47 -20.76
N HIS A 118 -14.01 -5.07 -20.73
CA HIS A 118 -15.06 -5.68 -21.54
C HIS A 118 -14.98 -5.25 -23.02
N LEU A 119 -14.76 -3.96 -23.27
CA LEU A 119 -14.61 -3.40 -24.62
C LEU A 119 -13.37 -3.97 -25.30
N SER A 120 -12.20 -3.99 -24.65
CA SER A 120 -10.98 -4.54 -25.25
C SER A 120 -11.14 -6.03 -25.59
N ALA A 121 -11.78 -6.83 -24.72
CA ALA A 121 -12.08 -8.23 -25.00
C ALA A 121 -13.06 -8.40 -26.18
N LYS A 122 -14.06 -7.52 -26.32
CA LYS A 122 -14.98 -7.52 -27.46
C LYS A 122 -14.24 -7.17 -28.76
N MET A 123 -13.46 -6.09 -28.75
CA MET A 123 -12.62 -5.62 -29.86
C MET A 123 -11.60 -6.66 -30.31
N PHE A 124 -11.06 -7.47 -29.39
CA PHE A 124 -10.15 -8.58 -29.69
C PHE A 124 -10.86 -9.79 -30.33
N HIS A 125 -12.10 -10.10 -29.90
CA HIS A 125 -12.85 -11.26 -30.40
C HIS A 125 -13.65 -10.99 -31.69
N ASP A 126 -13.99 -9.74 -31.95
CA ASP A 126 -14.85 -9.32 -33.06
C ASP A 126 -14.27 -8.06 -33.72
N LYS A 127 -13.61 -8.24 -34.87
CA LYS A 127 -13.03 -7.13 -35.63
C LYS A 127 -14.08 -6.15 -36.17
N ASP A 128 -15.33 -6.59 -36.39
CA ASP A 128 -16.37 -5.67 -36.83
C ASP A 128 -16.78 -4.71 -35.72
N SER A 129 -16.57 -5.09 -34.45
CA SER A 129 -16.75 -4.21 -33.30
C SER A 129 -15.72 -3.07 -33.18
N MET A 130 -14.72 -3.00 -34.07
CA MET A 130 -13.82 -1.85 -34.24
C MET A 130 -14.41 -0.74 -35.14
N HIS A 131 -15.41 -1.03 -35.99
CA HIS A 131 -16.01 -0.01 -36.85
C HIS A 131 -16.58 1.21 -36.09
N PRO A 132 -17.26 1.05 -34.93
CA PRO A 132 -17.67 2.20 -34.10
C PRO A 132 -16.53 3.12 -33.67
N LEU A 133 -15.29 2.62 -33.52
CA LEU A 133 -14.13 3.45 -33.20
C LEU A 133 -13.64 4.23 -34.44
N LEU A 134 -13.64 3.60 -35.61
CA LEU A 134 -13.35 4.27 -36.89
C LEU A 134 -14.40 5.34 -37.21
N ASP A 135 -15.69 5.02 -37.06
CA ASP A 135 -16.79 5.97 -37.28
C ASP A 135 -16.75 7.12 -36.28
N PHE A 136 -16.45 6.85 -35.01
CA PHE A 136 -16.21 7.89 -34.01
C PHE A 136 -15.06 8.82 -34.41
N LEU A 137 -13.88 8.27 -34.71
CA LEU A 137 -12.70 9.05 -35.11
C LEU A 137 -12.90 9.85 -36.41
N ARG A 138 -13.76 9.39 -37.33
CA ARG A 138 -14.10 10.08 -38.59
C ARG A 138 -15.19 11.15 -38.43
N THR A 139 -16.17 10.92 -37.55
CA THR A 139 -17.26 11.88 -37.29
C THR A 139 -16.91 12.92 -36.23
N HIS A 140 -15.75 12.81 -35.58
CA HIS A 140 -15.31 13.73 -34.54
C HIS A 140 -14.93 15.10 -35.11
N GLN A 141 -15.77 16.10 -34.82
CA GLN A 141 -15.60 17.47 -35.30
C GLN A 141 -15.66 18.50 -34.16
N SER A 142 -14.93 19.60 -34.32
CA SER A 142 -14.98 20.74 -33.41
C SER A 142 -14.98 22.04 -34.21
N LYS A 143 -15.99 22.89 -33.98
CA LYS A 143 -16.18 24.18 -34.68
C LYS A 143 -16.17 24.05 -36.22
N GLY A 144 -16.81 23.00 -36.73
CA GLY A 144 -16.89 22.70 -38.18
C GLY A 144 -15.57 22.26 -38.81
N LYS A 145 -14.57 21.86 -38.01
CA LYS A 145 -13.32 21.24 -38.49
C LYS A 145 -13.29 19.76 -38.11
N ASN A 146 -12.94 18.92 -39.07
CA ASN A 146 -12.62 17.50 -38.83
C ASN A 146 -11.37 17.39 -37.94
N MET A 147 -11.34 16.35 -37.12
CA MET A 147 -10.22 15.99 -36.26
C MET A 147 -9.96 14.49 -36.41
N MET A 148 -8.74 14.05 -36.07
CA MET A 148 -8.28 12.66 -36.20
C MET A 148 -8.27 12.14 -37.65
N LEU A 149 -9.43 11.80 -38.24
CA LEU A 149 -9.55 11.18 -39.57
C LEU A 149 -10.48 12.01 -40.49
N ASN A 150 -10.23 11.96 -41.80
CA ASN A 150 -11.16 12.47 -42.81
C ASN A 150 -11.72 11.35 -43.71
N ASP A 151 -12.67 11.72 -44.57
CA ASP A 151 -13.45 10.79 -45.42
C ASP A 151 -12.64 9.99 -46.45
N ARG A 152 -11.32 10.20 -46.55
CA ARG A 152 -10.42 9.30 -47.31
C ARG A 152 -10.35 7.91 -46.67
N ILE A 153 -10.61 7.79 -45.37
CA ILE A 153 -10.48 6.54 -44.60
C ILE A 153 -11.87 5.96 -44.33
N GLN A 154 -12.25 4.98 -45.15
CA GLN A 154 -13.60 4.38 -45.17
C GLN A 154 -13.70 3.00 -44.52
N ASN A 155 -12.57 2.37 -44.16
CA ASN A 155 -12.54 1.05 -43.51
C ASN A 155 -11.24 0.83 -42.71
N LEU A 156 -11.24 -0.20 -41.85
CA LEU A 156 -10.14 -0.51 -40.94
C LEU A 156 -8.82 -0.87 -41.64
N ASN A 157 -8.88 -1.50 -42.83
CA ASN A 157 -7.69 -1.84 -43.60
C ASN A 157 -7.01 -0.59 -44.19
N ALA A 158 -7.82 0.37 -44.68
CA ALA A 158 -7.33 1.67 -45.10
C ALA A 158 -6.69 2.44 -43.92
N LEU A 159 -7.35 2.46 -42.76
CA LEU A 159 -6.83 3.07 -41.53
C LEU A 159 -5.46 2.47 -41.15
N GLN A 160 -5.34 1.15 -41.05
CA GLN A 160 -4.08 0.49 -40.67
C GLN A 160 -2.96 0.76 -41.70
N SER A 161 -3.29 0.84 -42.99
CA SER A 161 -2.31 1.19 -44.04
C SER A 161 -1.83 2.64 -43.94
N VAL A 162 -2.73 3.59 -43.64
CA VAL A 162 -2.38 5.01 -43.45
C VAL A 162 -1.52 5.19 -42.20
N LEU A 163 -1.90 4.59 -41.07
CA LEU A 163 -1.16 4.69 -39.81
C LEU A 163 0.26 4.13 -39.92
N ARG A 164 0.46 3.01 -40.62
CA ARG A 164 1.82 2.47 -40.88
C ARG A 164 2.66 3.43 -41.73
N LYS A 165 2.13 3.96 -42.83
CA LYS A 165 2.82 4.99 -43.67
C LYS A 165 3.12 6.28 -42.89
N ALA A 166 2.24 6.68 -42.00
CA ALA A 166 2.45 7.84 -41.14
C ALA A 166 3.58 7.59 -40.14
N SER A 167 3.62 6.43 -39.49
CA SER A 167 4.72 6.03 -38.60
C SER A 167 6.07 5.93 -39.34
N GLU A 168 6.10 5.34 -40.53
CA GLU A 168 7.30 5.26 -41.36
C GLU A 168 7.83 6.66 -41.71
N TYR A 169 6.95 7.60 -42.06
CA TYR A 169 7.34 8.98 -42.34
C TYR A 169 7.79 9.75 -41.10
N LEU A 170 7.08 9.65 -39.97
CA LEU A 170 7.48 10.31 -38.72
C LEU A 170 8.87 9.87 -38.24
N SER A 171 9.25 8.60 -38.47
CA SER A 171 10.61 8.11 -38.13
C SER A 171 11.75 8.72 -38.98
N THR A 172 11.43 9.58 -39.94
CA THR A 172 12.41 10.38 -40.71
C THR A 172 12.52 11.84 -40.27
N LEU A 173 11.71 12.26 -39.28
CA LEU A 173 11.69 13.61 -38.72
C LEU A 173 12.35 13.63 -37.34
N ASP A 174 12.73 14.82 -36.87
CA ASP A 174 13.16 14.99 -35.48
C ASP A 174 11.95 14.94 -34.52
N ALA A 175 12.14 14.42 -33.30
CA ALA A 175 11.09 14.26 -32.29
C ALA A 175 10.37 15.58 -31.95
N GLU A 176 11.10 16.71 -31.94
CA GLU A 176 10.58 18.04 -31.62
C GLU A 176 9.89 18.73 -32.82
N THR A 177 9.90 18.12 -34.02
CA THR A 177 9.31 18.71 -35.23
C THR A 177 7.81 19.01 -35.00
N PRO A 178 7.34 20.26 -35.16
CA PRO A 178 5.96 20.63 -34.88
C PRO A 178 4.99 20.15 -35.97
N TYR A 179 3.77 19.79 -35.58
CA TYR A 179 2.72 19.28 -36.49
C TYR A 179 2.51 20.17 -37.73
N SER A 180 2.68 21.48 -37.60
CA SER A 180 2.54 22.46 -38.69
C SER A 180 3.42 22.18 -39.91
N GLU A 181 4.58 21.52 -39.75
CA GLU A 181 5.50 21.25 -40.86
C GLU A 181 5.09 20.02 -41.69
N PHE A 182 4.46 19.02 -41.07
CA PHE A 182 4.01 17.79 -41.76
C PHE A 182 2.49 17.70 -41.98
N ALA A 183 1.71 18.67 -41.47
CA ALA A 183 0.24 18.72 -41.54
C ALA A 183 -0.34 18.44 -42.93
N ASN A 184 0.19 19.06 -43.99
CA ASN A 184 -0.33 18.91 -45.35
C ASN A 184 -0.24 17.45 -45.83
N LYS A 185 0.91 16.80 -45.61
CA LYS A 185 1.17 15.42 -46.00
C LYS A 185 0.36 14.42 -45.15
N PHE A 186 0.03 14.78 -43.90
CA PHE A 186 -0.92 14.03 -43.07
C PHE A 186 -2.35 14.12 -43.62
N GLN A 187 -2.80 15.32 -44.00
CA GLN A 187 -4.14 15.53 -44.56
C GLN A 187 -4.34 14.81 -45.91
N GLU A 188 -3.29 14.76 -46.75
CA GLU A 188 -3.28 14.00 -48.01
C GLU A 188 -3.55 12.50 -47.82
N ILE A 189 -2.93 11.88 -46.81
CA ILE A 189 -3.11 10.46 -46.48
C ILE A 189 -4.37 10.17 -45.64
N GLY A 190 -5.04 11.20 -45.12
CA GLY A 190 -6.34 11.10 -44.44
C GLY A 190 -6.34 11.39 -42.93
N LEU A 191 -5.22 11.88 -42.39
CA LEU A 191 -5.07 12.24 -40.97
C LEU A 191 -5.24 13.76 -40.79
N GLU A 192 -6.21 14.16 -39.98
CA GLU A 192 -6.44 15.56 -39.60
C GLU A 192 -5.73 15.92 -38.28
N ARG A 193 -5.85 17.17 -37.81
CA ARG A 193 -5.28 17.57 -36.50
C ARG A 193 -5.92 16.81 -35.33
N GLY A 194 -5.20 16.74 -34.20
CA GLY A 194 -5.68 16.13 -32.95
C GLY A 194 -4.88 14.93 -32.45
N TRP A 195 -3.80 14.53 -33.14
CA TRP A 195 -2.92 13.41 -32.74
C TRP A 195 -1.76 13.80 -31.82
N GLY A 196 -1.40 15.09 -31.76
CA GLY A 196 -0.17 15.55 -31.10
C GLY A 196 0.27 16.94 -31.58
N ASP A 197 1.04 17.66 -30.77
CA ASP A 197 1.65 18.95 -31.15
C ASP A 197 3.00 18.79 -31.89
N LYS A 198 3.76 17.74 -31.59
CA LYS A 198 5.04 17.39 -32.22
C LYS A 198 5.06 15.95 -32.76
N ALA A 199 6.06 15.64 -33.60
CA ALA A 199 6.27 14.33 -34.20
C ALA A 199 6.28 13.17 -33.18
N GLU A 200 6.92 13.34 -32.02
CA GLU A 200 6.92 12.34 -30.93
C GLU A 200 5.50 12.04 -30.41
N GLY A 201 4.75 13.07 -30.02
CA GLY A 201 3.39 12.91 -29.49
C GLY A 201 2.43 12.27 -30.50
N VAL A 202 2.53 12.65 -31.77
CA VAL A 202 1.79 12.04 -32.89
C VAL A 202 2.18 10.57 -33.08
N MET A 203 3.47 10.24 -32.98
CA MET A 203 3.96 8.86 -33.08
C MET A 203 3.36 7.97 -32.00
N GLU A 204 3.39 8.39 -30.72
CA GLU A 204 2.78 7.64 -29.62
C GLU A 204 1.28 7.37 -29.86
N MET A 205 0.55 8.38 -30.33
CA MET A 205 -0.89 8.30 -30.59
C MET A 205 -1.23 7.36 -31.77
N ILE A 206 -0.38 7.35 -32.81
CA ILE A 206 -0.47 6.41 -33.93
C ILE A 206 -0.12 4.98 -33.50
N HIS A 207 0.93 4.80 -32.67
CA HIS A 207 1.34 3.49 -32.16
C HIS A 207 0.25 2.88 -31.28
N MET A 208 -0.34 3.63 -30.34
CA MET A 208 -1.47 3.13 -29.53
C MET A 208 -2.67 2.72 -30.39
N LEU A 209 -2.99 3.45 -31.47
CA LEU A 209 -4.09 3.04 -32.37
C LEU A 209 -3.72 1.80 -33.21
N LEU A 210 -2.47 1.65 -33.63
CA LEU A 210 -1.99 0.43 -34.29
C LEU A 210 -2.04 -0.78 -33.34
N GLU A 211 -1.64 -0.63 -32.08
CA GLU A 211 -1.77 -1.65 -31.03
C GLU A 211 -3.25 -2.02 -30.81
N LEU A 212 -4.17 -1.04 -30.77
CA LEU A 212 -5.62 -1.30 -30.65
C LEU A 212 -6.24 -1.96 -31.88
N LEU A 213 -5.68 -1.78 -33.08
CA LEU A 213 -6.12 -2.45 -34.30
C LEU A 213 -5.55 -3.89 -34.45
N GLU A 214 -4.48 -4.21 -33.71
CA GLU A 214 -3.76 -5.49 -33.83
C GLU A 214 -3.99 -6.43 -32.63
N ALA A 215 -3.96 -5.90 -31.40
CA ALA A 215 -4.15 -6.65 -30.15
C ALA A 215 -4.70 -5.75 -29.01
N PRO A 216 -5.98 -5.30 -29.06
CA PRO A 216 -6.52 -4.32 -28.13
C PRO A 216 -6.57 -4.79 -26.67
N ASP A 217 -5.94 -4.02 -25.78
CA ASP A 217 -5.98 -4.19 -24.33
C ASP A 217 -6.62 -2.99 -23.61
N ALA A 218 -7.06 -3.20 -22.37
CA ALA A 218 -7.80 -2.20 -21.60
C ALA A 218 -6.98 -0.94 -21.25
N CYS A 219 -5.66 -1.06 -21.03
CA CYS A 219 -4.81 0.06 -20.66
C CYS A 219 -4.52 0.97 -21.86
N THR A 220 -4.21 0.40 -23.02
CA THR A 220 -4.01 1.17 -24.26
C THR A 220 -5.32 1.77 -24.74
N LEU A 221 -6.45 1.07 -24.55
CA LEU A 221 -7.78 1.63 -24.86
C LEU A 221 -8.11 2.86 -24.01
N GLU A 222 -7.85 2.77 -22.70
CA GLU A 222 -8.06 3.89 -21.76
C GLU A 222 -7.14 5.08 -22.06
N LYS A 223 -5.86 4.83 -22.33
CA LYS A 223 -4.88 5.86 -22.71
C LYS A 223 -5.28 6.54 -24.02
N PHE A 224 -5.62 5.77 -25.05
CA PHE A 224 -5.98 6.29 -26.37
C PHE A 224 -7.25 7.15 -26.26
N LEU A 225 -8.36 6.58 -25.76
CA LEU A 225 -9.62 7.32 -25.59
C LEU A 225 -9.45 8.54 -24.66
N GLY A 226 -8.60 8.44 -23.63
CA GLY A 226 -8.28 9.55 -22.73
C GLY A 226 -7.46 10.68 -23.36
N ARG A 227 -6.69 10.41 -24.42
CA ARG A 227 -5.94 11.43 -25.19
C ARG A 227 -6.74 12.05 -26.32
N ILE A 228 -7.77 11.39 -26.87
CA ILE A 228 -8.61 11.98 -27.93
C ILE A 228 -9.19 13.32 -27.43
N PRO A 229 -9.02 14.43 -28.17
CA PRO A 229 -9.47 15.74 -27.74
C PRO A 229 -10.99 15.85 -27.87
N MET A 230 -11.74 15.39 -26.85
CA MET A 230 -13.21 15.35 -26.85
C MET A 230 -13.87 16.55 -26.14
N VAL A 231 -13.30 16.99 -25.01
CA VAL A 231 -13.99 17.89 -24.07
C VAL A 231 -13.46 19.32 -24.20
N PHE A 232 -14.23 20.17 -24.89
CA PHE A 232 -13.90 21.60 -25.09
C PHE A 232 -14.83 22.56 -24.33
N ASN A 233 -16.11 22.16 -24.15
CA ASN A 233 -17.14 22.96 -23.50
C ASN A 233 -17.81 22.13 -22.40
N VAL A 234 -17.72 22.58 -21.14
CA VAL A 234 -18.30 21.88 -19.97
C VAL A 234 -19.42 22.73 -19.37
N VAL A 235 -20.53 22.09 -18.98
CA VAL A 235 -21.69 22.77 -18.38
C VAL A 235 -22.09 22.08 -17.09
N ILE A 236 -21.68 22.64 -15.95
CA ILE A 236 -21.99 22.15 -14.61
C ILE A 236 -23.35 22.73 -14.16
N LEU A 237 -24.21 21.91 -13.56
CA LEU A 237 -25.50 22.38 -13.02
C LEU A 237 -25.47 22.45 -11.49
N SER A 238 -25.81 23.63 -10.94
CA SER A 238 -26.00 23.85 -9.50
C SER A 238 -27.17 24.82 -9.24
N PRO A 239 -28.43 24.40 -9.40
CA PRO A 239 -29.57 25.32 -9.48
C PRO A 239 -30.08 25.92 -8.16
N HIS A 240 -29.68 25.36 -7.01
CA HIS A 240 -30.15 25.81 -5.68
C HIS A 240 -29.05 26.53 -4.89
N GLY A 241 -29.41 27.07 -3.72
CA GLY A 241 -28.50 27.81 -2.85
C GLY A 241 -28.14 29.21 -3.36
N TYR A 242 -27.24 29.87 -2.63
CA TYR A 242 -26.64 31.17 -2.97
C TYR A 242 -25.26 30.92 -3.58
N PHE A 243 -25.20 30.32 -4.78
CA PHE A 243 -23.92 29.96 -5.41
C PHE A 243 -23.11 31.22 -5.78
N ALA A 244 -22.10 31.61 -4.99
CA ALA A 244 -21.21 32.73 -5.26
C ALA A 244 -19.84 32.52 -4.64
N GLN A 245 -18.89 33.37 -5.00
CA GLN A 245 -17.49 33.25 -4.59
C GLN A 245 -17.21 33.87 -3.21
N GLU A 246 -18.01 34.85 -2.79
CA GLU A 246 -17.88 35.59 -1.53
C GLU A 246 -19.24 35.79 -0.88
N ASN A 247 -19.25 36.06 0.43
CA ASN A 247 -20.41 36.50 1.24
C ASN A 247 -21.64 35.56 1.27
N VAL A 248 -21.46 34.26 0.95
CA VAL A 248 -22.56 33.28 0.87
C VAL A 248 -22.36 31.97 1.65
N LEU A 249 -21.15 31.65 2.09
CA LEU A 249 -20.92 30.40 2.84
C LEU A 249 -21.66 30.44 4.18
N GLY A 250 -22.38 29.36 4.50
CA GLY A 250 -23.24 29.27 5.69
C GLY A 250 -24.67 29.78 5.47
N TYR A 251 -25.00 30.32 4.30
CA TYR A 251 -26.40 30.63 3.95
C TYR A 251 -27.21 29.34 3.73
N PRO A 252 -28.55 29.38 3.84
CA PRO A 252 -29.41 28.25 3.50
C PRO A 252 -29.07 27.63 2.13
N ASP A 253 -28.99 26.30 2.11
CA ASP A 253 -28.57 25.48 0.95
C ASP A 253 -27.19 25.85 0.35
N THR A 254 -26.30 26.46 1.14
CA THR A 254 -25.03 27.01 0.64
C THR A 254 -23.84 26.61 1.52
N GLY A 255 -23.11 25.58 1.08
CA GLY A 255 -21.98 25.00 1.79
C GLY A 255 -21.01 24.28 0.86
N GLY A 256 -20.54 23.10 1.25
CA GLY A 256 -19.44 22.37 0.58
C GLY A 256 -19.61 22.16 -0.93
N GLN A 257 -20.83 22.05 -1.46
CA GLN A 257 -21.09 21.95 -2.90
C GLN A 257 -20.60 23.18 -3.70
N VAL A 258 -20.69 24.38 -3.13
CA VAL A 258 -20.23 25.61 -3.78
C VAL A 258 -18.71 25.66 -3.80
N VAL A 259 -18.07 25.35 -2.66
CA VAL A 259 -16.61 25.24 -2.52
C VAL A 259 -16.07 24.21 -3.51
N TYR A 260 -16.63 23.00 -3.52
CA TYR A 260 -16.24 21.91 -4.40
C TYR A 260 -16.23 22.32 -5.88
N ILE A 261 -17.30 22.93 -6.39
CA ILE A 261 -17.34 23.37 -7.80
C ILE A 261 -16.33 24.49 -8.07
N LEU A 262 -16.16 25.45 -7.15
CA LEU A 262 -15.23 26.56 -7.32
C LEU A 262 -13.76 26.14 -7.29
N ASP A 263 -13.42 25.09 -6.54
CA ASP A 263 -12.08 24.46 -6.55
C ASP A 263 -11.89 23.53 -7.78
N GLN A 264 -12.96 22.86 -8.22
CA GLN A 264 -12.95 21.94 -9.36
C GLN A 264 -12.71 22.66 -10.69
N VAL A 265 -13.42 23.76 -11.00
CA VAL A 265 -13.38 24.35 -12.35
C VAL A 265 -12.03 24.95 -12.76
N PRO A 266 -11.21 25.57 -11.88
CA PRO A 266 -9.88 26.05 -12.27
C PRO A 266 -8.90 24.89 -12.49
N ALA A 267 -9.04 23.78 -11.75
CA ALA A 267 -8.26 22.57 -11.99
C ALA A 267 -8.64 21.92 -13.33
N LEU A 268 -9.94 21.82 -13.61
CA LEU A 268 -10.45 21.29 -14.87
C LEU A 268 -10.06 22.16 -16.08
N GLU A 269 -10.08 23.50 -15.98
CA GLU A 269 -9.61 24.37 -17.07
C GLU A 269 -8.12 24.13 -17.37
N ARG A 270 -7.27 23.97 -16.35
CA ARG A 270 -5.83 23.70 -16.54
C ARG A 270 -5.58 22.38 -17.27
N GLU A 271 -6.27 21.30 -16.87
CA GLU A 271 -6.13 19.98 -17.51
C GLU A 271 -6.71 19.99 -18.94
N MET A 272 -7.86 20.63 -19.18
CA MET A 272 -8.42 20.81 -20.52
C MET A 272 -7.43 21.56 -21.43
N ARG A 273 -6.89 22.71 -20.98
CA ARG A 273 -5.89 23.49 -21.72
C ARG A 273 -4.65 22.68 -22.06
N LYS A 274 -4.15 21.91 -21.09
CA LYS A 274 -2.99 21.04 -21.24
C LYS A 274 -3.22 20.00 -22.35
N ARG A 275 -4.28 19.18 -22.26
CA ARG A 275 -4.58 18.15 -23.27
C ARG A 275 -4.83 18.75 -24.66
N ILE A 276 -5.58 19.86 -24.73
CA ILE A 276 -5.85 20.54 -26.00
C ILE A 276 -4.56 21.01 -26.67
N LYS A 277 -3.62 21.58 -25.90
CA LYS A 277 -2.29 21.95 -26.40
C LYS A 277 -1.49 20.71 -26.84
N GLU A 278 -1.42 19.68 -26.00
CA GLU A 278 -0.68 18.43 -26.27
C GLU A 278 -1.17 17.71 -27.54
N GLN A 279 -2.42 17.90 -27.96
CA GLN A 279 -2.97 17.35 -29.21
C GLN A 279 -2.83 18.29 -30.44
N GLY A 280 -2.09 19.39 -30.33
CA GLY A 280 -1.82 20.31 -31.45
C GLY A 280 -3.01 21.18 -31.86
N LEU A 281 -3.90 21.51 -30.91
CA LEU A 281 -5.16 22.22 -31.17
C LEU A 281 -5.21 23.61 -30.51
N ASP A 282 -5.52 24.63 -31.31
CA ASP A 282 -5.63 26.03 -30.89
C ASP A 282 -7.03 26.37 -30.30
N ILE A 283 -7.60 25.47 -29.48
CA ILE A 283 -8.99 25.59 -29.00
C ILE A 283 -9.03 26.13 -27.57
N VAL A 284 -9.46 27.37 -27.39
CA VAL A 284 -9.77 27.91 -26.05
C VAL A 284 -10.96 27.15 -25.44
N PRO A 285 -10.78 26.47 -24.29
CA PRO A 285 -11.87 25.75 -23.62
C PRO A 285 -12.78 26.69 -22.84
N ARG A 286 -14.01 26.24 -22.52
CA ARG A 286 -14.99 27.03 -21.75
C ARG A 286 -15.74 26.18 -20.74
N ILE A 287 -15.87 26.69 -19.51
CA ILE A 287 -16.65 26.04 -18.45
C ILE A 287 -17.74 27.00 -17.98
N LEU A 288 -18.99 26.54 -17.95
CA LEU A 288 -20.15 27.30 -17.50
C LEU A 288 -20.81 26.61 -16.30
N ILE A 289 -20.77 27.26 -15.14
CA ILE A 289 -21.54 26.84 -13.95
C ILE A 289 -22.92 27.48 -14.04
N VAL A 290 -23.95 26.71 -14.37
CA VAL A 290 -25.32 27.22 -14.51
C VAL A 290 -26.05 27.09 -13.18
N THR A 291 -26.40 28.23 -12.62
CA THR A 291 -27.07 28.36 -11.32
C THR A 291 -28.26 29.32 -11.41
N ARG A 292 -28.99 29.50 -10.31
CA ARG A 292 -30.13 30.41 -10.26
C ARG A 292 -29.69 31.88 -10.14
N LEU A 293 -30.45 32.75 -10.79
CA LEU A 293 -30.40 34.20 -10.55
C LEU A 293 -31.31 34.55 -9.36
N LEU A 294 -30.77 35.25 -8.36
CA LEU A 294 -31.48 35.75 -7.18
C LEU A 294 -31.37 37.29 -7.13
N PRO A 295 -32.26 38.03 -7.81
CA PRO A 295 -32.17 39.49 -7.92
C PRO A 295 -32.30 40.26 -6.59
N ASP A 296 -32.82 39.62 -5.54
CA ASP A 296 -33.09 40.25 -4.23
C ASP A 296 -32.00 39.91 -3.18
N ALA A 297 -30.95 39.16 -3.55
CA ALA A 297 -29.89 38.70 -2.65
C ALA A 297 -28.80 39.76 -2.44
N VAL A 298 -29.13 40.82 -1.71
CA VAL A 298 -28.23 41.94 -1.37
C VAL A 298 -26.97 41.45 -0.64
N GLY A 299 -25.82 42.07 -0.88
CA GLY A 299 -24.52 41.71 -0.30
C GLY A 299 -23.78 40.58 -1.04
N THR A 300 -24.39 39.99 -2.07
CA THR A 300 -23.86 38.84 -2.83
C THR A 300 -23.84 39.13 -4.34
N THR A 301 -23.03 38.39 -5.10
CA THR A 301 -23.07 38.41 -6.57
C THR A 301 -24.24 37.60 -7.17
N CYS A 302 -25.15 37.06 -6.35
CA CYS A 302 -26.27 36.22 -6.83
C CYS A 302 -27.28 36.94 -7.75
N GLY A 303 -27.27 38.27 -7.78
CA GLY A 303 -28.00 39.10 -8.76
C GLY A 303 -27.28 39.33 -10.09
N GLN A 304 -26.01 38.95 -10.24
CA GLN A 304 -25.20 39.21 -11.44
C GLN A 304 -25.35 38.09 -12.47
N ARG A 305 -25.87 38.39 -13.68
CA ARG A 305 -26.17 37.38 -14.72
C ARG A 305 -24.97 36.51 -15.13
N LEU A 306 -23.79 37.11 -15.24
CA LEU A 306 -22.56 36.42 -15.65
C LEU A 306 -21.40 36.95 -14.80
N GLU A 307 -20.69 36.03 -14.16
CA GLU A 307 -19.61 36.30 -13.21
C GLU A 307 -18.43 35.38 -13.56
N LYS A 308 -17.21 35.92 -13.57
CA LYS A 308 -15.99 35.14 -13.87
C LYS A 308 -15.45 34.50 -12.60
N VAL A 309 -15.01 33.25 -12.68
CA VAL A 309 -14.45 32.52 -11.53
C VAL A 309 -13.00 32.95 -11.27
N PHE A 310 -12.65 33.21 -10.01
CA PHE A 310 -11.30 33.54 -9.58
C PHE A 310 -10.32 32.39 -9.86
N GLY A 311 -9.05 32.73 -10.11
CA GLY A 311 -8.02 31.73 -10.49
C GLY A 311 -8.26 31.03 -11.84
N SER A 312 -9.28 31.42 -12.61
CA SER A 312 -9.60 30.89 -13.93
C SER A 312 -9.45 31.94 -15.04
N GLU A 313 -9.39 31.49 -16.29
CA GLU A 313 -9.42 32.37 -17.44
C GLU A 313 -10.78 32.38 -18.14
N ASN A 314 -11.37 31.19 -18.39
CA ASN A 314 -12.63 31.03 -19.14
C ASN A 314 -13.80 30.45 -18.33
N CYS A 315 -13.62 30.13 -17.05
CA CYS A 315 -14.71 29.61 -16.21
C CYS A 315 -15.65 30.75 -15.78
N HIS A 316 -16.95 30.58 -16.02
CA HIS A 316 -17.97 31.59 -15.69
C HIS A 316 -19.20 30.97 -15.01
N ILE A 317 -19.72 31.66 -14.00
CA ILE A 317 -21.03 31.40 -13.39
C ILE A 317 -22.10 32.10 -14.24
N LEU A 318 -23.02 31.32 -14.81
CA LEU A 318 -24.14 31.80 -15.61
C LEU A 318 -25.45 31.66 -14.82
N ARG A 319 -26.05 32.78 -14.44
CA ARG A 319 -27.27 32.81 -13.63
C ARG A 319 -28.52 32.89 -14.49
N VAL A 320 -29.42 31.91 -14.34
CA VAL A 320 -30.73 31.86 -15.01
C VAL A 320 -31.85 32.02 -13.96
N PRO A 321 -32.78 32.98 -14.12
CA PRO A 321 -33.88 33.13 -13.19
C PRO A 321 -34.92 32.02 -13.36
N PHE A 322 -35.38 31.47 -12.23
CA PHE A 322 -36.64 30.72 -12.18
C PHE A 322 -37.80 31.64 -12.58
N ARG A 323 -38.81 31.07 -13.22
CA ARG A 323 -39.95 31.82 -13.77
C ARG A 323 -41.20 30.95 -13.74
N THR A 324 -42.35 31.56 -13.52
CA THR A 324 -43.68 31.00 -13.83
C THR A 324 -44.33 31.84 -14.95
N GLU A 325 -45.55 31.49 -15.35
CA GLU A 325 -46.39 32.35 -16.20
C GLU A 325 -46.43 33.80 -15.70
N LYS A 326 -46.61 33.96 -14.39
CA LYS A 326 -46.74 35.25 -13.66
C LYS A 326 -45.45 36.08 -13.62
N GLY A 327 -44.28 35.53 -13.98
CA GLY A 327 -43.02 36.27 -14.04
C GLY A 327 -41.84 35.61 -13.32
N ILE A 328 -40.77 36.38 -13.15
CA ILE A 328 -39.52 35.91 -12.53
C ILE A 328 -39.70 35.75 -11.02
N LEU A 329 -39.31 34.60 -10.48
CA LEU A 329 -39.28 34.35 -9.04
C LEU A 329 -37.99 34.91 -8.43
N ARG A 330 -38.11 36.05 -7.75
CA ARG A 330 -36.97 36.85 -7.31
C ARG A 330 -36.36 36.42 -5.96
N LYS A 331 -37.21 36.08 -4.99
CA LYS A 331 -36.81 35.57 -3.65
C LYS A 331 -36.10 34.22 -3.76
N TRP A 332 -35.18 33.93 -2.84
CA TRP A 332 -34.67 32.58 -2.61
C TRP A 332 -35.82 31.59 -2.33
N ILE A 333 -35.61 30.33 -2.68
CA ILE A 333 -36.54 29.20 -2.52
C ILE A 333 -35.69 28.02 -2.04
N SER A 334 -36.20 27.26 -1.06
CA SER A 334 -35.54 26.09 -0.48
C SER A 334 -35.26 25.01 -1.54
N ARG A 335 -34.15 24.28 -1.41
CA ARG A 335 -33.81 23.13 -2.28
C ARG A 335 -34.89 22.03 -2.29
N PHE A 336 -35.74 21.98 -1.26
CA PHE A 336 -36.88 21.07 -1.21
C PHE A 336 -38.10 21.55 -2.03
N GLU A 337 -38.12 22.81 -2.45
CA GLU A 337 -39.25 23.50 -3.11
C GLU A 337 -38.94 23.92 -4.56
N VAL A 338 -37.73 23.65 -5.07
CA VAL A 338 -37.32 24.07 -6.43
C VAL A 338 -37.97 23.29 -7.57
N TRP A 339 -38.53 22.11 -7.30
CA TRP A 339 -38.98 21.13 -8.29
C TRP A 339 -39.90 21.69 -9.39
N PRO A 340 -40.93 22.53 -9.11
CA PRO A 340 -41.84 23.05 -10.14
C PRO A 340 -41.19 23.98 -11.17
N TYR A 341 -39.91 24.34 -11.00
CA TYR A 341 -39.22 25.33 -11.83
C TYR A 341 -38.07 24.73 -12.65
N ILE A 342 -37.69 23.47 -12.40
CA ILE A 342 -36.53 22.81 -13.02
C ILE A 342 -36.71 22.62 -14.53
N GLU A 343 -37.92 22.26 -14.98
CA GLU A 343 -38.25 22.11 -16.41
C GLU A 343 -38.10 23.45 -17.16
N THR A 344 -38.78 24.50 -16.68
CA THR A 344 -38.71 25.84 -17.27
C THR A 344 -37.29 26.46 -17.19
N PHE A 345 -36.51 26.11 -16.16
CA PHE A 345 -35.09 26.48 -16.05
C PHE A 345 -34.25 25.79 -17.13
N THR A 346 -34.53 24.50 -17.40
CA THR A 346 -33.81 23.67 -18.37
C THR A 346 -34.07 24.13 -19.82
N GLU A 347 -35.34 24.30 -20.24
CA GLU A 347 -35.65 24.87 -21.57
C GLU A 347 -34.95 26.22 -21.79
N ARG A 348 -34.94 27.05 -20.75
CA ARG A 348 -34.42 28.42 -20.81
C ARG A 348 -32.89 28.45 -20.77
N ARG A 349 -32.21 27.34 -20.40
CA ARG A 349 -30.77 27.12 -20.63
C ARG A 349 -30.52 27.04 -22.14
N GLU A 350 -31.18 26.11 -22.82
CA GLU A 350 -31.00 25.84 -24.26
C GLU A 350 -31.32 27.07 -25.11
N LYS A 351 -32.51 27.64 -24.93
CA LYS A 351 -32.98 28.87 -25.60
C LYS A 351 -32.13 30.12 -25.26
N ARG A 352 -31.10 30.01 -24.41
CA ARG A 352 -30.14 31.08 -24.07
C ARG A 352 -28.69 30.79 -24.47
N LEU A 353 -28.22 29.55 -24.48
CA LEU A 353 -26.95 29.22 -25.16
C LEU A 353 -27.08 29.55 -26.66
N GLY A 354 -28.21 29.18 -27.28
CA GLY A 354 -28.50 29.48 -28.69
C GLY A 354 -28.82 30.95 -29.04
N LYS A 355 -28.55 31.93 -28.15
CA LYS A 355 -28.93 33.35 -28.36
C LYS A 355 -27.82 34.39 -28.22
N ASN A 356 -26.54 34.00 -28.28
CA ASN A 356 -25.42 34.93 -28.50
C ASN A 356 -25.00 34.89 -29.99
N PRO A 357 -25.49 35.79 -30.88
CA PRO A 357 -25.46 35.57 -32.33
C PRO A 357 -24.10 35.74 -33.02
N LYS A 358 -23.00 35.84 -32.25
CA LYS A 358 -21.61 35.78 -32.73
C LYS A 358 -20.86 34.53 -32.25
N GLU A 359 -21.47 33.69 -31.41
CA GLU A 359 -20.86 32.46 -30.87
C GLU A 359 -21.51 31.18 -31.43
N THR A 360 -22.73 31.29 -31.95
CA THR A 360 -23.63 30.16 -32.27
C THR A 360 -23.64 29.71 -33.74
N ASN A 361 -22.56 29.98 -34.49
CA ASN A 361 -22.30 29.33 -35.80
C ASN A 361 -21.55 27.99 -35.65
N ASN A 362 -21.33 27.54 -34.42
CA ASN A 362 -20.81 26.21 -34.12
C ASN A 362 -21.98 25.34 -33.64
N GLU A 363 -22.22 24.24 -34.34
CA GLU A 363 -23.26 23.27 -33.96
C GLU A 363 -22.98 22.65 -32.57
N ILE A 364 -24.03 22.10 -31.97
CA ILE A 364 -23.93 21.28 -30.75
C ILE A 364 -23.54 19.85 -31.17
N THR A 365 -22.39 19.71 -31.83
CA THR A 365 -21.81 18.44 -32.30
C THR A 365 -20.66 17.94 -31.42
N SER A 366 -20.04 18.83 -30.62
CA SER A 366 -19.11 18.41 -29.56
C SER A 366 -19.88 17.97 -28.30
N PRO A 367 -19.47 16.90 -27.60
CA PRO A 367 -20.18 16.39 -26.43
C PRO A 367 -20.13 17.42 -25.28
N VAL A 368 -21.32 17.86 -24.84
CA VAL A 368 -21.45 18.73 -23.66
C VAL A 368 -21.52 17.85 -22.41
N THR A 369 -20.37 17.65 -21.76
CA THR A 369 -20.32 16.96 -20.46
C THR A 369 -21.13 17.76 -19.44
N MET A 370 -22.16 17.13 -18.87
CA MET A 370 -23.03 17.70 -17.85
C MET A 370 -22.80 17.00 -16.52
N GLU A 371 -22.12 17.68 -15.61
CA GLU A 371 -21.94 17.21 -14.23
C GLU A 371 -23.01 17.82 -13.32
N SER A 372 -23.66 16.94 -12.55
CA SER A 372 -24.62 17.28 -11.50
C SER A 372 -24.01 17.02 -10.13
N SER A 373 -23.72 18.08 -9.38
CA SER A 373 -23.11 18.00 -8.04
C SER A 373 -24.12 17.66 -6.95
N SER A 374 -24.75 16.49 -7.04
CA SER A 374 -25.71 16.00 -6.04
C SER A 374 -25.46 14.54 -5.67
N ALA A 375 -25.17 14.29 -4.40
CA ALA A 375 -25.15 12.93 -3.87
C ALA A 375 -26.56 12.30 -3.98
N SER A 376 -26.60 11.01 -4.35
CA SER A 376 -27.78 10.13 -4.34
C SER A 376 -29.06 10.68 -4.99
N ALA A 377 -29.17 10.54 -6.32
CA ALA A 377 -30.46 10.41 -7.00
C ALA A 377 -30.29 9.53 -8.25
N SER A 378 -31.15 8.52 -8.40
CA SER A 378 -31.21 7.68 -9.61
C SER A 378 -32.26 8.22 -10.58
N ALA A 379 -31.85 8.52 -11.80
CA ALA A 379 -32.75 8.67 -12.94
C ALA A 379 -32.07 8.06 -14.17
N ALA A 380 -32.67 7.01 -14.72
CA ALA A 380 -32.33 6.50 -16.03
C ALA A 380 -33.22 7.18 -17.07
N ASP A 381 -32.70 7.43 -18.27
CA ASP A 381 -33.54 7.62 -19.45
C ASP A 381 -32.88 6.99 -20.68
N ILE A 382 -33.69 6.55 -21.64
CA ILE A 382 -33.34 5.50 -22.59
C ILE A 382 -33.54 5.96 -24.03
N ARG A 383 -32.55 5.69 -24.90
CA ARG A 383 -32.82 5.43 -26.32
C ARG A 383 -31.89 4.35 -26.88
N MET A 384 -32.50 3.29 -27.41
CA MET A 384 -31.82 2.19 -28.09
C MET A 384 -31.56 2.49 -29.56
N ASN A 385 -30.56 1.83 -30.15
CA ASN A 385 -30.89 0.92 -31.25
C ASN A 385 -29.92 -0.28 -31.38
N LYS A 386 -30.31 -1.26 -32.21
CA LYS A 386 -29.64 -2.56 -32.44
C LYS A 386 -28.70 -2.46 -33.68
N SER A 387 -27.96 -3.48 -34.16
CA SER A 387 -27.99 -4.94 -33.96
C SER A 387 -26.66 -5.63 -34.37
N SER A 388 -26.51 -6.92 -34.04
CA SER A 388 -25.92 -8.04 -34.85
C SER A 388 -24.52 -7.93 -35.53
N SER A 389 -23.69 -8.98 -35.68
CA SER A 389 -23.36 -10.25 -34.98
C SER A 389 -22.68 -11.24 -35.95
N SER A 390 -21.84 -12.16 -35.43
CA SER A 390 -21.33 -13.41 -36.06
C SER A 390 -20.14 -13.31 -37.03
N SER A 391 -19.20 -14.28 -37.12
CA SER A 391 -18.62 -15.25 -36.14
C SER A 391 -17.52 -16.11 -36.79
N SER A 392 -16.57 -16.64 -35.99
CA SER A 392 -15.72 -17.82 -36.31
C SER A 392 -14.60 -17.61 -37.38
N ARG A 393 -13.49 -18.39 -37.46
CA ARG A 393 -12.95 -19.49 -36.61
C ARG A 393 -11.46 -19.80 -36.90
N TRP A 394 -10.64 -19.90 -35.83
CA TRP A 394 -9.53 -20.87 -35.58
C TRP A 394 -8.15 -20.84 -36.30
N SER A 395 -7.15 -21.35 -35.54
CA SER A 395 -5.80 -21.87 -35.87
C SER A 395 -4.69 -20.85 -36.27
N VAL A 396 -3.45 -20.78 -35.71
CA VAL A 396 -2.51 -21.61 -34.88
C VAL A 396 -1.27 -22.11 -35.66
N VAL A 397 -0.14 -22.28 -34.94
CA VAL A 397 1.26 -22.60 -35.37
C VAL A 397 2.10 -21.34 -35.66
N VAL A 398 3.19 -20.93 -34.98
CA VAL A 398 4.26 -21.53 -34.10
C VAL A 398 5.57 -21.90 -34.83
N THR A 399 6.72 -21.74 -34.15
CA THR A 399 8.15 -21.97 -34.53
C THR A 399 8.89 -20.81 -35.23
N THR A 400 10.24 -20.72 -35.21
CA THR A 400 11.20 -20.39 -34.10
C THR A 400 12.66 -20.30 -34.62
N VAL A 401 13.60 -19.75 -33.82
CA VAL A 401 15.09 -19.81 -33.94
C VAL A 401 15.70 -18.87 -35.04
N VAL A 402 16.62 -17.88 -34.86
CA VAL A 402 17.88 -17.67 -34.06
C VAL A 402 19.14 -18.28 -34.77
N PRO A 403 20.38 -17.71 -34.76
CA PRO A 403 20.91 -16.33 -34.69
C PRO A 403 22.11 -16.06 -35.69
N VAL A 404 23.15 -15.32 -35.24
CA VAL A 404 24.55 -15.10 -35.72
C VAL A 404 24.82 -13.70 -36.36
N VAL A 405 25.78 -12.81 -35.99
CA VAL A 405 26.86 -12.61 -34.96
C VAL A 405 28.28 -12.39 -35.60
N ILE A 406 29.10 -11.50 -34.99
CA ILE A 406 30.60 -11.31 -35.16
C ILE A 406 31.05 -10.57 -36.46
N LEU A 407 32.18 -9.82 -36.62
CA LEU A 407 33.33 -9.28 -35.80
C LEU A 407 33.18 -7.72 -35.64
N LEU A 408 33.80 -6.94 -34.71
CA LEU A 408 35.21 -6.73 -34.28
C LEU A 408 36.12 -6.16 -35.41
N LEU A 409 37.17 -5.33 -35.22
CA LEU A 409 37.82 -4.63 -34.07
C LEU A 409 38.84 -3.60 -34.63
N LEU A 410 39.32 -2.62 -33.85
CA LEU A 410 40.76 -2.48 -33.46
C LEU A 410 41.11 -1.16 -32.72
N SER A 411 42.28 -1.18 -32.06
CA SER A 411 42.91 -0.13 -31.23
C SER A 411 44.32 0.21 -31.83
N PRO A 412 45.49 0.53 -31.16
CA PRO A 412 45.86 0.55 -29.74
C PRO A 412 46.94 1.56 -29.20
N LEU A 413 47.09 1.59 -27.85
CA LEU A 413 48.34 1.52 -27.04
C LEU A 413 49.35 2.67 -26.75
N LEU A 414 49.91 2.55 -25.51
CA LEU A 414 51.26 2.84 -24.96
C LEU A 414 51.60 4.16 -24.19
N PHE A 415 52.05 4.01 -22.92
CA PHE A 415 53.48 4.10 -22.52
C PHE A 415 53.76 3.50 -21.11
N HIS A 416 55.03 3.26 -20.73
CA HIS A 416 55.41 2.44 -19.55
C HIS A 416 56.88 2.64 -19.05
N HIS A 417 57.11 2.86 -17.74
CA HIS A 417 58.37 2.59 -16.99
C HIS A 417 58.11 2.55 -15.46
N HIS A 418 58.71 1.76 -14.53
CA HIS A 418 60.08 1.26 -14.24
C HIS A 418 60.98 2.25 -13.43
N HIS A 419 61.68 1.90 -12.32
CA HIS A 419 61.76 0.67 -11.49
C HIS A 419 61.90 1.01 -9.95
N HIS A 420 62.80 0.60 -9.02
CA HIS A 420 63.97 -0.31 -8.89
C HIS A 420 64.30 -0.57 -7.36
N HIS A 421 64.85 -1.76 -6.98
CA HIS A 421 65.68 -2.07 -5.76
C HIS A 421 65.13 -1.90 -4.30
N HIS A 422 65.59 -2.63 -3.24
CA HIS A 422 66.25 -3.96 -3.09
C HIS A 422 66.10 -4.55 -1.64
N PRO A 423 66.38 -5.87 -1.40
CA PRO A 423 66.19 -6.54 -0.10
C PRO A 423 67.48 -7.12 0.56
N HIS A 424 67.32 -7.68 1.78
CA HIS A 424 68.24 -8.64 2.44
C HIS A 424 67.38 -9.79 3.03
N SER A 425 67.54 -11.07 2.62
CA SER A 425 68.54 -12.07 3.07
C SER A 425 68.45 -12.42 4.58
N SER A 426 68.40 -13.68 5.01
CA SER A 426 69.19 -14.83 4.51
C SER A 426 68.59 -16.24 4.77
N SER A 427 68.90 -17.19 3.87
CA SER A 427 69.09 -18.67 4.09
C SER A 427 67.97 -19.53 4.72
N SER A 428 67.77 -20.80 4.36
CA SER A 428 68.55 -21.74 3.53
C SER A 428 67.63 -22.66 2.68
N SER A 429 68.22 -23.50 1.81
CA SER A 429 67.51 -24.37 0.86
C SER A 429 67.94 -25.84 0.97
N THR A 430 67.06 -26.77 0.53
CA THR A 430 67.35 -28.14 0.00
C THR A 430 68.05 -29.15 0.94
N GLN A 431 67.74 -30.45 0.98
CA GLN A 431 66.65 -31.34 0.49
C GLN A 431 66.87 -32.75 1.15
N PRO A 432 66.20 -33.85 0.71
CA PRO A 432 64.84 -34.32 1.01
C PRO A 432 64.85 -35.54 1.98
N LEU A 433 63.83 -36.41 1.90
CA LEU A 433 63.53 -37.60 2.72
C LEU A 433 63.03 -37.29 4.14
N SER A 434 62.11 -38.06 4.73
CA SER A 434 61.41 -39.28 4.28
C SER A 434 59.89 -39.20 4.55
N ALA A 435 59.13 -40.16 4.01
CA ALA A 435 57.68 -40.18 4.18
C ALA A 435 57.26 -40.62 5.59
N LEU A 436 56.91 -39.66 6.45
CA LEU A 436 56.09 -39.90 7.63
C LEU A 436 54.63 -39.56 7.33
N THR A 437 53.75 -40.54 7.54
CA THR A 437 52.31 -40.43 7.31
C THR A 437 51.70 -39.39 8.23
N VAL A 438 51.39 -38.20 7.68
CA VAL A 438 50.49 -37.25 8.33
C VAL A 438 49.12 -37.92 8.45
N THR A 439 48.79 -38.38 9.66
CA THR A 439 47.46 -38.91 9.95
C THR A 439 46.43 -37.82 9.68
N PRO A 440 45.32 -38.12 8.97
CA PRO A 440 44.31 -37.12 8.69
C PRO A 440 43.76 -36.58 10.02
N PRO A 441 43.55 -35.26 10.16
CA PRO A 441 43.00 -34.69 11.39
C PRO A 441 41.65 -35.36 11.69
N PRO A 442 41.33 -35.63 12.97
CA PRO A 442 40.15 -36.41 13.34
C PRO A 442 38.88 -35.83 12.72
N PRO A 443 37.90 -36.66 12.30
CA PRO A 443 36.79 -36.24 11.43
C PRO A 443 35.85 -35.19 12.02
N SER A 444 35.95 -34.91 13.33
CA SER A 444 35.33 -33.74 13.96
C SER A 444 35.95 -32.40 13.53
N HIS A 445 37.26 -32.36 13.31
CA HIS A 445 38.02 -31.14 13.04
C HIS A 445 37.83 -30.64 11.60
N SER A 446 37.71 -31.54 10.62
CA SER A 446 37.37 -31.18 9.23
C SER A 446 35.93 -30.65 9.12
N PHE A 447 34.98 -31.30 9.80
CA PHE A 447 33.58 -30.86 9.87
C PHE A 447 33.42 -29.48 10.51
N ILE A 448 34.09 -29.23 11.64
CA ILE A 448 34.11 -27.91 12.31
C ILE A 448 34.78 -26.86 11.41
N LYS A 449 35.87 -27.21 10.71
CA LYS A 449 36.53 -26.30 9.75
C LYS A 449 35.56 -25.86 8.66
N ASN A 450 34.90 -26.80 7.98
CA ASN A 450 33.95 -26.50 6.90
C ASN A 450 32.80 -25.62 7.41
N THR A 451 32.24 -25.93 8.58
CA THR A 451 31.15 -25.15 9.21
C THR A 451 31.57 -23.70 9.51
N CYS A 452 32.83 -23.47 9.87
CA CYS A 452 33.36 -22.13 10.15
C CYS A 452 33.78 -21.32 8.91
N THR A 453 34.01 -21.96 7.75
CA THR A 453 34.54 -21.30 6.54
C THR A 453 33.68 -20.13 6.07
N ASN A 454 32.35 -20.28 6.12
CA ASN A 454 31.40 -19.30 5.58
C ASN A 454 30.95 -18.23 6.60
N THR A 455 31.62 -18.14 7.75
CA THR A 455 31.30 -17.17 8.80
C THR A 455 32.12 -15.87 8.63
N LEU A 456 31.61 -14.72 9.09
CA LEU A 456 32.40 -13.47 9.05
C LEU A 456 33.63 -13.50 9.97
N TYR A 457 33.67 -14.39 10.96
CA TYR A 457 34.79 -14.52 11.90
C TYR A 457 35.27 -15.98 12.06
N PRO A 458 35.84 -16.63 11.01
CA PRO A 458 36.18 -18.05 11.03
C PRO A 458 37.17 -18.44 12.14
N SER A 459 38.17 -17.60 12.41
CA SER A 459 39.16 -17.83 13.46
C SER A 459 38.57 -17.75 14.88
N LEU A 460 37.47 -17.01 15.07
CA LEU A 460 36.70 -16.97 16.31
C LEU A 460 35.73 -18.16 16.41
N CYS A 461 35.14 -18.57 15.28
CA CYS A 461 34.30 -19.77 15.18
C CYS A 461 35.10 -21.03 15.58
N LEU A 462 36.25 -21.26 14.92
CA LEU A 462 37.18 -22.35 15.22
C LEU A 462 37.61 -22.35 16.69
N ARG A 463 37.98 -21.18 17.23
CA ARG A 463 38.40 -21.04 18.64
C ARG A 463 37.26 -21.37 19.61
N THR A 464 36.04 -20.96 19.30
CA THR A 464 34.85 -21.25 20.12
C THR A 464 34.50 -22.74 20.10
N LEU A 465 34.59 -23.39 18.94
CA LEU A 465 34.23 -24.79 18.73
C LEU A 465 35.35 -25.80 19.04
N SER A 466 36.58 -25.34 19.27
CA SER A 466 37.76 -26.16 19.62
C SER A 466 37.57 -27.15 20.79
N SER A 467 36.56 -26.93 21.64
CA SER A 467 36.24 -27.75 22.82
C SER A 467 34.89 -28.49 22.71
N VAL A 468 34.33 -28.62 21.51
CA VAL A 468 33.16 -29.47 21.23
C VAL A 468 33.57 -30.94 21.15
N ARG A 469 32.96 -31.79 21.97
CA ARG A 469 33.02 -33.25 21.82
C ARG A 469 31.85 -33.72 20.96
N LEU A 470 32.08 -33.91 19.66
CA LEU A 470 31.11 -34.57 18.77
C LEU A 470 31.22 -36.09 18.99
N ASN A 471 30.15 -36.73 19.49
CA ASN A 471 30.10 -38.19 19.62
C ASN A 471 30.03 -38.83 18.23
N LEU A 472 31.06 -39.60 17.86
CA LEU A 472 31.22 -40.20 16.52
C LEU A 472 30.50 -41.55 16.36
N HIS A 473 29.86 -42.07 17.41
CA HIS A 473 29.28 -43.43 17.44
C HIS A 473 27.80 -43.53 17.00
N HIS A 474 27.15 -42.44 16.60
CA HIS A 474 25.84 -42.51 15.93
C HIS A 474 26.01 -42.44 14.40
N PRO A 475 25.25 -43.24 13.63
CA PRO A 475 25.40 -43.31 12.18
C PRO A 475 25.09 -41.98 11.49
N ASN A 476 25.84 -41.73 10.42
CA ASN A 476 25.89 -40.54 9.59
C ASN A 476 24.58 -39.72 9.47
N ASN A 477 24.42 -38.72 10.33
CA ASN A 477 23.63 -37.53 10.00
C ASN A 477 24.42 -36.24 10.33
N ASN A 478 24.60 -35.38 9.33
CA ASN A 478 25.26 -34.08 9.50
C ASN A 478 24.35 -33.05 10.20
N HIS A 479 23.02 -33.23 10.11
CA HIS A 479 22.01 -32.42 10.80
C HIS A 479 22.24 -32.38 12.31
N THR A 480 22.32 -33.55 12.97
CA THR A 480 22.52 -33.65 14.43
C THR A 480 23.86 -33.07 14.88
N LYS A 481 24.90 -33.18 14.02
CA LYS A 481 26.22 -32.57 14.29
C LYS A 481 26.17 -31.04 14.17
N LEU A 482 25.49 -30.49 13.17
CA LEU A 482 25.30 -29.05 13.00
C LEU A 482 24.42 -28.44 14.12
N HIS A 483 23.36 -29.14 14.55
CA HIS A 483 22.56 -28.77 15.72
C HIS A 483 23.42 -28.61 16.98
N HIS A 484 24.24 -29.60 17.30
CA HIS A 484 25.12 -29.55 18.47
C HIS A 484 26.16 -28.42 18.36
N VAL A 485 26.68 -28.14 17.15
CA VAL A 485 27.58 -27.00 16.89
C VAL A 485 26.88 -25.64 17.12
N LEU A 486 25.65 -25.46 16.63
CA LEU A 486 24.86 -24.23 16.85
C LEU A 486 24.55 -24.05 18.35
N GLN A 487 23.98 -25.07 18.98
CA GLN A 487 23.67 -25.14 20.42
C GLN A 487 24.89 -24.76 21.28
N TYR A 488 26.05 -25.35 21.00
CA TYR A 488 27.27 -25.08 21.74
C TYR A 488 27.78 -23.64 21.51
N SER A 489 27.63 -23.11 20.29
CA SER A 489 27.98 -21.71 19.97
C SER A 489 27.12 -20.72 20.74
N ILE A 490 25.80 -20.94 20.77
CA ILE A 490 24.86 -20.13 21.56
C ILE A 490 25.20 -20.23 23.05
N HIS A 491 25.45 -21.44 23.58
CA HIS A 491 25.81 -21.66 24.99
C HIS A 491 27.12 -20.95 25.41
N LYS A 492 28.14 -20.95 24.54
CA LYS A 492 29.38 -20.18 24.75
C LYS A 492 29.11 -18.67 24.70
N THR A 493 28.21 -18.23 23.81
CA THR A 493 27.82 -16.82 23.68
C THR A 493 27.09 -16.33 24.92
N ILE A 494 26.09 -17.06 25.43
CA ILE A 494 25.40 -16.78 26.72
C ILE A 494 26.45 -16.59 27.84
N LYS A 495 27.37 -17.54 28.01
CA LYS A 495 28.45 -17.45 29.02
C LYS A 495 29.36 -16.23 28.83
N ARG A 496 29.58 -15.78 27.59
CA ARG A 496 30.36 -14.58 27.27
C ARG A 496 29.59 -13.28 27.59
N VAL A 497 28.27 -13.25 27.31
CA VAL A 497 27.36 -12.14 27.63
C VAL A 497 27.22 -11.99 29.14
N THR A 498 26.87 -13.05 29.88
CA THR A 498 26.72 -13.00 31.35
C THR A 498 27.99 -12.44 32.00
N LYS A 499 29.17 -12.89 31.55
CA LYS A 499 30.47 -12.40 32.05
C LYS A 499 30.78 -10.94 31.67
N SER A 500 30.29 -10.43 30.54
CA SER A 500 30.34 -8.99 30.22
C SER A 500 29.37 -8.20 31.09
N ARG A 501 28.11 -8.62 31.20
CA ARG A 501 27.06 -7.96 31.99
C ARG A 501 27.47 -7.79 33.45
N SER A 502 27.96 -8.84 34.11
CA SER A 502 28.45 -8.73 35.50
C SER A 502 29.59 -7.73 35.68
N ARG A 503 30.49 -7.61 34.69
CA ARG A 503 31.57 -6.59 34.70
C ARG A 503 31.03 -5.18 34.47
N ILE A 504 30.04 -5.03 33.59
CA ILE A 504 29.41 -3.75 33.27
C ILE A 504 28.63 -3.21 34.48
N ILE A 505 27.87 -4.07 35.16
CA ILE A 505 27.22 -3.75 36.44
C ILE A 505 28.25 -3.34 37.50
N ALA A 506 29.40 -4.04 37.56
CA ALA A 506 30.51 -3.67 38.44
C ALA A 506 31.26 -2.37 38.04
N ASN A 507 30.82 -1.66 36.98
CA ASN A 507 31.28 -0.31 36.62
C ASN A 507 30.15 0.74 36.71
N ARG A 508 28.98 0.38 37.27
CA ARG A 508 27.81 1.26 37.46
C ARG A 508 28.00 2.23 38.65
N HIS A 509 29.10 2.97 38.66
CA HIS A 509 29.47 3.91 39.73
C HIS A 509 28.97 5.34 39.53
N ASN A 510 28.57 5.69 38.29
CA ASN A 510 27.98 6.98 37.96
C ASN A 510 26.54 6.73 37.45
N ASN A 511 25.62 7.66 37.72
CA ASN A 511 24.24 7.63 37.19
C ASN A 511 24.23 7.94 35.67
N ASN A 512 24.77 7.02 34.88
CA ASN A 512 24.91 7.15 33.44
C ASN A 512 23.82 6.32 32.74
N THR A 513 22.82 7.01 32.17
CA THR A 513 21.71 6.39 31.44
C THR A 513 22.14 5.47 30.31
N TRP A 514 23.30 5.70 29.67
CA TRP A 514 23.84 4.81 28.64
C TRP A 514 24.31 3.46 29.22
N VAL A 515 24.82 3.44 30.45
CA VAL A 515 25.19 2.20 31.16
C VAL A 515 23.94 1.40 31.53
N ASP A 516 22.90 2.07 32.02
CA ASP A 516 21.64 1.43 32.39
C ASP A 516 20.88 0.89 31.18
N ASN A 517 20.79 1.67 30.09
CA ASN A 517 20.26 1.23 28.80
C ASN A 517 21.03 -0.01 28.29
N CYS A 518 22.36 -0.03 28.42
CA CYS A 518 23.16 -1.20 28.04
C CYS A 518 22.88 -2.42 28.93
N ILE A 519 22.62 -2.23 30.23
CA ILE A 519 22.26 -3.34 31.13
C ILE A 519 20.89 -3.94 30.72
N GLU A 520 19.89 -3.10 30.40
CA GLU A 520 18.61 -3.55 29.82
C GLU A 520 18.84 -4.37 28.54
N LEU A 521 19.60 -3.82 27.60
CA LEU A 521 19.91 -4.48 26.31
C LEU A 521 20.67 -5.79 26.48
N LEU A 522 21.58 -5.89 27.45
CA LEU A 522 22.29 -7.13 27.80
C LEU A 522 21.37 -8.17 28.45
N ASP A 523 20.37 -7.75 29.23
CA ASP A 523 19.33 -8.66 29.74
C ASP A 523 18.40 -9.16 28.63
N GLN A 524 17.99 -8.31 27.68
CA GLN A 524 17.26 -8.77 26.49
C GLN A 524 18.12 -9.71 25.64
N THR A 525 19.40 -9.40 25.42
CA THR A 525 20.35 -10.28 24.71
C THR A 525 20.49 -11.65 25.38
N LEU A 526 20.56 -11.69 26.72
CA LEU A 526 20.54 -12.96 27.46
C LEU A 526 19.21 -13.70 27.29
N TYR A 527 18.08 -12.99 27.30
CA TYR A 527 16.77 -13.58 27.09
C TYR A 527 16.63 -14.18 25.69
N GLU A 528 16.90 -13.43 24.61
CA GLU A 528 16.74 -13.95 23.25
C GLU A 528 17.68 -15.14 22.98
N LEU A 529 18.92 -15.09 23.50
CA LEU A 529 19.85 -16.22 23.40
C LEU A 529 19.35 -17.45 24.18
N GLN A 530 18.72 -17.27 25.35
CA GLN A 530 18.15 -18.35 26.13
C GLN A 530 16.90 -18.95 25.46
N GLU A 531 16.03 -18.14 24.88
CA GLU A 531 14.89 -18.65 24.08
C GLU A 531 15.40 -19.39 22.83
N SER A 532 16.40 -18.84 22.13
CA SER A 532 16.99 -19.44 20.91
C SER A 532 17.62 -20.82 21.13
N ILE A 533 18.02 -21.14 22.37
CA ILE A 533 18.65 -22.42 22.70
C ILE A 533 17.66 -23.50 23.17
N LYS A 534 16.43 -23.14 23.57
CA LYS A 534 15.43 -24.11 24.06
C LYS A 534 15.08 -25.19 23.03
N PRO A 535 14.84 -24.89 21.73
CA PRO A 535 14.50 -25.91 20.73
C PRO A 535 15.65 -26.86 20.36
N LEU A 536 16.80 -26.77 21.06
CA LEU A 536 18.00 -27.58 20.81
C LEU A 536 18.28 -28.61 21.91
N TYR A 537 17.43 -28.71 22.95
CA TYR A 537 17.57 -29.67 24.06
C TYR A 537 16.21 -30.33 24.40
N PRO A 538 16.15 -31.65 24.67
CA PRO A 538 16.84 -32.80 24.06
C PRO A 538 15.84 -33.69 23.24
N PRO A 539 16.22 -34.88 22.72
CA PRO A 539 15.36 -35.72 21.84
C PRO A 539 14.07 -36.28 22.50
N PRO A 540 13.11 -36.88 21.75
CA PRO A 540 13.24 -37.40 20.39
C PRO A 540 13.21 -36.32 19.29
N TYR A 541 14.26 -36.32 18.46
CA TYR A 541 14.22 -35.67 17.16
C TYR A 541 13.46 -36.59 16.18
N ASN A 542 12.14 -36.43 16.08
CA ASN A 542 11.44 -36.94 14.89
C ASN A 542 11.99 -36.17 13.68
N LEU A 543 12.49 -36.90 12.67
CA LEU A 543 12.98 -36.27 11.43
C LEU A 543 11.85 -35.53 10.67
N ASP A 544 10.60 -35.85 11.01
CA ASP A 544 9.37 -35.25 10.47
C ASP A 544 9.09 -33.82 10.99
N SER A 545 9.78 -33.38 12.07
CA SER A 545 9.59 -32.08 12.72
C SER A 545 10.94 -31.44 13.11
N PRO A 546 11.65 -30.79 12.17
CA PRO A 546 12.89 -30.07 12.49
C PRO A 546 12.62 -28.85 13.40
N PRO A 547 13.58 -28.44 14.27
CA PRO A 547 13.41 -27.25 15.10
C PRO A 547 13.20 -25.96 14.29
N PRO A 548 12.47 -24.96 14.82
CA PRO A 548 12.05 -23.77 14.08
C PRO A 548 13.22 -22.78 13.87
N TYR A 549 14.06 -23.07 12.86
CA TYR A 549 15.27 -22.29 12.58
C TYR A 549 14.99 -20.80 12.34
N ALA A 550 13.92 -20.47 11.63
CA ALA A 550 13.50 -19.08 11.39
C ALA A 550 13.30 -18.31 12.71
N THR A 551 12.64 -18.91 13.71
CA THR A 551 12.44 -18.31 15.04
C THR A 551 13.77 -18.15 15.79
N ILE A 552 14.66 -19.15 15.71
CA ILE A 552 16.02 -19.06 16.28
C ILE A 552 16.82 -17.94 15.58
N LYS A 553 16.65 -17.75 14.27
CA LYS A 553 17.29 -16.69 13.47
C LYS A 553 16.75 -15.29 13.79
N ASN A 554 15.43 -15.16 14.04
CA ASN A 554 14.83 -13.91 14.54
C ASN A 554 15.43 -13.54 15.90
N LEU A 555 15.47 -14.49 16.85
CA LEU A 555 16.01 -14.28 18.21
C LEU A 555 17.51 -13.94 18.19
N LEU A 556 18.31 -14.63 17.36
CA LEU A 556 19.73 -14.31 17.18
C LEU A 556 19.93 -12.93 16.49
N SER A 557 19.05 -12.56 15.56
CA SER A 557 19.11 -11.25 14.91
C SER A 557 18.77 -10.13 15.90
N ALA A 558 17.77 -10.33 16.76
CA ALA A 558 17.42 -9.40 17.84
C ALA A 558 18.53 -9.30 18.91
N ALA A 559 19.15 -10.41 19.30
CA ALA A 559 20.31 -10.42 20.20
C ALA A 559 21.49 -9.60 19.63
N MET A 560 21.75 -9.71 18.31
CA MET A 560 22.79 -8.91 17.65
C MET A 560 22.44 -7.42 17.61
N THR A 561 21.18 -7.07 17.36
CA THR A 561 20.72 -5.67 17.40
C THR A 561 20.87 -5.07 18.80
N ASN A 562 20.46 -5.78 19.85
CA ASN A 562 20.54 -5.29 21.22
C ASN A 562 22.00 -4.97 21.63
N GLU A 563 22.96 -5.85 21.29
CA GLU A 563 24.39 -5.61 21.50
C GLU A 563 24.90 -4.39 20.70
N ASN A 564 24.49 -4.25 19.43
CA ASN A 564 24.86 -3.10 18.60
C ASN A 564 24.34 -1.78 19.19
N THR A 565 23.08 -1.71 19.62
CA THR A 565 22.49 -0.50 20.20
C THR A 565 23.08 -0.15 21.57
N CYS A 566 23.58 -1.11 22.35
CA CYS A 566 24.44 -0.77 23.50
C CYS A 566 25.77 -0.14 23.04
N ILE A 567 26.46 -0.74 22.06
CA ILE A 567 27.75 -0.20 21.56
C ILE A 567 27.58 1.22 20.99
N GLU A 568 26.47 1.49 20.31
CA GLU A 568 26.09 2.81 19.77
C GLU A 568 25.99 3.88 20.85
N GLY A 569 25.41 3.56 22.02
CA GLY A 569 25.28 4.48 23.16
C GLY A 569 26.60 4.97 23.76
N PHE A 570 27.74 4.36 23.38
CA PHE A 570 29.08 4.81 23.76
C PHE A 570 29.91 5.32 22.57
N SER A 571 29.34 5.37 21.36
CA SER A 571 30.10 5.60 20.13
C SER A 571 30.59 7.04 19.95
N ASP A 572 29.76 8.04 20.29
CA ASP A 572 30.20 9.44 20.36
C ASP A 572 30.94 9.76 21.70
N ASN A 573 31.01 8.80 22.62
CA ASN A 573 31.82 8.84 23.85
C ASN A 573 33.13 8.03 23.75
N THR A 574 33.63 7.79 22.53
CA THR A 574 34.78 6.90 22.28
C THR A 574 36.09 7.41 22.85
N GLU A 575 36.28 8.73 22.96
CA GLU A 575 37.43 9.34 23.65
C GLU A 575 37.47 9.03 25.15
N THR A 576 36.34 8.64 25.75
CA THR A 576 36.30 8.24 27.15
C THR A 576 36.91 6.84 27.34
N ARG A 577 37.73 6.70 28.38
CA ARG A 577 38.24 5.39 28.85
C ARG A 577 37.13 4.35 29.07
N LEU A 578 35.92 4.82 29.37
CA LEU A 578 34.72 4.01 29.57
C LEU A 578 34.19 3.47 28.23
N GLY A 579 33.98 4.32 27.22
CA GLY A 579 33.48 3.91 25.89
C GLY A 579 34.38 2.88 25.22
N HIS A 580 35.70 3.09 25.23
CA HIS A 580 36.68 2.10 24.76
C HIS A 580 36.63 0.77 25.55
N TYR A 581 36.35 0.80 26.87
CA TYR A 581 36.18 -0.42 27.67
C TYR A 581 34.91 -1.19 27.24
N PHE A 582 33.78 -0.51 27.08
CA PHE A 582 32.52 -1.11 26.61
C PHE A 582 32.69 -1.74 25.24
N GLN A 583 33.18 -0.99 24.25
CA GLN A 583 33.40 -1.49 22.89
C GLN A 583 34.29 -2.74 22.88
N LYS A 584 35.42 -2.71 23.61
CA LYS A 584 36.35 -3.86 23.75
C LYS A 584 35.72 -5.06 24.47
N SER A 585 34.76 -4.84 25.37
CA SER A 585 34.04 -5.88 26.11
C SER A 585 32.95 -6.56 25.26
N LEU A 586 32.29 -5.80 24.39
CA LEU A 586 31.05 -6.19 23.68
C LEU A 586 31.28 -6.62 22.22
N THR A 587 32.20 -5.99 21.47
CA THR A 587 32.53 -6.42 20.10
C THR A 587 32.81 -7.94 19.98
N PRO A 588 33.48 -8.63 20.94
CA PRO A 588 33.63 -10.07 20.89
C PRO A 588 32.32 -10.86 20.96
N ILE A 589 31.27 -10.34 21.62
CA ILE A 589 29.94 -10.98 21.68
C ILE A 589 29.23 -10.83 20.35
N MET A 590 29.14 -9.62 19.81
CA MET A 590 28.55 -9.35 18.49
C MET A 590 29.13 -10.28 17.41
N ARG A 591 30.45 -10.51 17.43
CA ARG A 591 31.15 -11.46 16.53
C ARG A 591 30.83 -12.93 16.81
N MET A 592 30.47 -13.30 18.04
CA MET A 592 30.00 -14.66 18.36
C MET A 592 28.54 -14.88 17.92
N ILE A 593 27.67 -13.86 18.04
CA ILE A 593 26.28 -13.92 17.54
C ILE A 593 26.27 -13.97 16.00
N SER A 594 27.08 -13.15 15.34
CA SER A 594 27.34 -13.22 13.88
C SER A 594 27.74 -14.64 13.42
N ASN A 595 28.65 -15.29 14.13
CA ASN A 595 29.00 -16.69 13.85
C ASN A 595 27.82 -17.65 14.07
N CYS A 596 26.96 -17.44 15.07
CA CYS A 596 25.74 -18.24 15.26
C CYS A 596 24.73 -18.04 14.11
N LEU A 597 24.55 -16.79 13.66
CA LEU A 597 23.70 -16.44 12.50
C LEU A 597 24.22 -17.08 11.20
N ALA A 598 25.52 -17.07 10.97
CA ALA A 598 26.12 -17.75 9.82
C ALA A 598 26.00 -19.29 9.89
N ILE A 599 26.11 -19.89 11.10
CA ILE A 599 25.91 -21.33 11.29
C ILE A 599 24.45 -21.74 11.04
N ILE A 600 23.46 -20.97 11.49
CA ILE A 600 22.05 -21.29 11.21
C ILE A 600 21.66 -21.04 9.74
N ASN A 601 22.21 -20.00 9.11
CA ASN A 601 22.05 -19.76 7.67
C ASN A 601 22.68 -20.89 6.82
N TYR A 602 23.82 -21.43 7.25
CA TYR A 602 24.44 -22.63 6.65
C TYR A 602 23.58 -23.88 6.86
N ILE A 603 22.94 -24.03 8.02
CA ILE A 603 21.98 -25.11 8.30
C ILE A 603 20.79 -25.03 7.33
N GLU A 604 20.09 -23.89 7.27
CA GLU A 604 18.91 -23.69 6.42
C GLU A 604 19.19 -23.97 4.94
N THR A 605 20.40 -23.65 4.47
CA THR A 605 20.83 -23.85 3.06
C THR A 605 21.34 -25.27 2.74
N ASN A 606 21.78 -26.07 3.72
CA ASN A 606 22.42 -27.38 3.47
C ASN A 606 21.66 -28.58 4.06
N ILE A 607 20.67 -28.37 4.93
CA ILE A 607 19.86 -29.43 5.57
C ILE A 607 18.47 -29.56 4.98
N SER A 608 17.91 -28.46 4.45
CA SER A 608 16.59 -28.47 3.81
C SER A 608 16.59 -29.43 2.63
N THR A 609 15.84 -30.53 2.74
CA THR A 609 15.59 -31.44 1.62
C THR A 609 14.83 -30.67 0.52
N PRO A 610 14.96 -31.06 -0.77
CA PRO A 610 14.32 -30.36 -1.89
C PRO A 610 12.80 -30.66 -1.99
N ALA A 611 12.07 -30.40 -0.90
CA ALA A 611 10.65 -30.09 -0.93
C ALA A 611 10.52 -28.56 -1.05
N SER A 612 9.74 -28.09 -2.04
CA SER A 612 9.48 -26.66 -2.32
C SER A 612 10.59 -25.85 -3.04
N THR A 613 11.52 -26.49 -3.75
CA THR A 613 12.39 -25.81 -4.76
C THR A 613 12.25 -26.37 -6.18
N THR A 614 11.09 -26.98 -6.48
CA THR A 614 10.64 -27.29 -7.85
C THR A 614 9.16 -26.94 -8.00
N THR A 615 8.78 -26.47 -9.19
CA THR A 615 7.41 -26.21 -9.63
C THR A 615 6.50 -27.44 -9.51
N GLN A 616 5.81 -27.60 -8.37
CA GLN A 616 4.68 -28.53 -8.28
C GLN A 616 3.47 -27.93 -9.03
N ARG A 617 2.86 -28.75 -9.90
CA ARG A 617 1.72 -28.36 -10.75
C ARG A 617 0.49 -28.02 -9.90
N LEU A 618 -0.17 -26.90 -10.22
CA LEU A 618 -1.50 -26.58 -9.69
C LEU A 618 -2.54 -27.62 -10.20
N LEU A 619 -2.81 -28.66 -9.41
CA LEU A 619 -3.92 -29.61 -9.65
C LEU A 619 -4.57 -30.13 -8.35
N SER A 620 -5.06 -29.22 -7.52
CA SER A 620 -6.16 -29.48 -6.58
C SER A 620 -7.12 -28.28 -6.57
N LYS A 621 -8.43 -28.54 -6.43
CA LYS A 621 -9.47 -27.53 -6.68
C LYS A 621 -9.88 -26.79 -5.41
N GLY A 622 -9.63 -25.48 -5.39
CA GLY A 622 -10.57 -24.44 -4.97
C GLY A 622 -10.89 -24.29 -3.48
N ALA A 623 -10.40 -23.21 -2.88
CA ALA A 623 -11.21 -22.02 -2.54
C ALA A 623 -10.26 -20.90 -2.00
N PHE A 624 -10.74 -19.90 -1.24
CA PHE A 624 -9.98 -18.66 -0.94
C PHE A 624 -10.16 -18.11 0.50
N GLY A 625 -9.08 -17.60 1.14
CA GLY A 625 -9.14 -16.80 2.38
C GLY A 625 -7.81 -16.40 3.06
N LEU A 626 -7.44 -15.12 2.96
CA LEU A 626 -6.57 -14.32 3.87
C LEU A 626 -5.16 -14.85 4.27
N ASP A 627 -4.15 -14.56 3.44
CA ASP A 627 -2.71 -14.93 3.61
C ASP A 627 -1.76 -13.76 3.98
N HIS A 628 -2.20 -12.75 4.75
CA HIS A 628 -1.39 -11.55 5.07
C HIS A 628 -1.28 -11.27 6.58
N VAL A 629 -0.80 -12.25 7.37
CA VAL A 629 -0.66 -12.13 8.83
C VAL A 629 0.61 -12.85 9.33
N PRO A 630 1.34 -12.34 10.36
CA PRO A 630 2.59 -12.95 10.82
C PRO A 630 2.40 -14.35 11.41
N SER A 631 3.44 -15.19 11.30
CA SER A 631 3.48 -16.57 11.79
C SER A 631 3.15 -16.72 13.29
N TRP A 632 3.69 -15.82 14.11
CA TRP A 632 3.50 -15.82 15.58
C TRP A 632 2.08 -15.43 16.02
N MET A 633 1.27 -14.82 15.15
CA MET A 633 -0.07 -14.33 15.53
C MET A 633 -1.11 -15.45 15.47
N THR A 634 -1.71 -15.77 16.62
CA THR A 634 -2.69 -16.86 16.76
C THR A 634 -3.96 -16.58 15.96
N ALA A 635 -4.67 -17.64 15.52
CA ALA A 635 -5.91 -17.49 14.75
C ALA A 635 -7.01 -16.69 15.48
N ALA A 636 -7.01 -16.69 16.82
CA ALA A 636 -7.89 -15.84 17.62
C ALA A 636 -7.50 -14.36 17.50
N ASP A 637 -6.21 -14.04 17.65
CA ASP A 637 -5.69 -12.68 17.50
C ASP A 637 -6.00 -12.09 16.11
N ARG A 638 -5.92 -12.89 15.04
CA ARG A 638 -6.26 -12.43 13.67
C ARG A 638 -7.71 -11.95 13.59
N ARG A 639 -8.64 -12.62 14.28
CA ARG A 639 -10.06 -12.22 14.35
C ARG A 639 -10.22 -10.93 15.15
N LEU A 640 -9.51 -10.76 16.27
CA LEU A 640 -9.52 -9.53 17.07
C LEU A 640 -8.97 -8.31 16.32
N MET A 641 -8.10 -8.51 15.33
CA MET A 641 -7.62 -7.46 14.42
C MET A 641 -8.55 -7.22 13.21
N GLN A 642 -9.64 -8.00 13.06
CA GLN A 642 -10.57 -7.92 11.92
C GLN A 642 -11.99 -7.45 12.33
N ILE A 643 -12.47 -7.82 13.53
CA ILE A 643 -13.78 -7.36 14.02
C ILE A 643 -13.76 -5.86 14.40
N PRO A 644 -14.90 -5.15 14.42
CA PRO A 644 -14.95 -3.75 14.87
C PRO A 644 -14.51 -3.59 16.34
N PRO A 645 -13.84 -2.49 16.72
CA PRO A 645 -13.28 -2.34 18.07
C PRO A 645 -14.34 -2.36 19.18
N LYS A 646 -15.57 -1.89 18.89
CA LYS A 646 -16.73 -1.93 19.81
C LYS A 646 -17.25 -3.34 20.14
N ILE A 647 -16.77 -4.37 19.43
CA ILE A 647 -17.22 -5.76 19.54
C ILE A 647 -16.12 -6.66 20.15
N ILE A 648 -14.91 -6.12 20.33
CA ILE A 648 -13.83 -6.79 21.08
C ILE A 648 -14.20 -6.76 22.58
N PRO A 649 -14.34 -7.91 23.26
CA PRO A 649 -14.62 -7.91 24.70
C PRO A 649 -13.38 -7.42 25.47
N PRO A 650 -13.47 -6.32 26.25
CA PRO A 650 -12.36 -5.86 27.08
C PRO A 650 -12.11 -6.83 28.24
N THR A 651 -10.86 -6.98 28.65
CA THR A 651 -10.52 -7.56 29.95
C THR A 651 -10.60 -6.48 31.04
N VAL A 652 -10.10 -5.28 30.72
CA VAL A 652 -10.24 -4.06 31.53
C VAL A 652 -10.43 -2.83 30.63
N VAL A 653 -11.09 -1.81 31.17
CA VAL A 653 -11.35 -0.52 30.50
C VAL A 653 -10.60 0.60 31.20
N VAL A 654 -9.94 1.46 30.44
CA VAL A 654 -9.29 2.69 30.91
C VAL A 654 -10.09 3.90 30.43
N ALA A 655 -10.41 4.82 31.33
CA ALA A 655 -11.19 6.01 31.02
C ALA A 655 -10.87 7.18 31.99
N LEU A 656 -10.51 8.34 31.42
CA LEU A 656 -10.15 9.55 32.17
C LEU A 656 -11.30 10.14 33.02
N ASP A 657 -12.55 9.81 32.70
CA ASP A 657 -13.75 10.25 33.43
C ASP A 657 -14.09 9.36 34.64
N GLY A 658 -13.28 8.31 34.91
CA GLY A 658 -13.53 7.34 35.98
C GLY A 658 -14.61 6.29 35.65
N SER A 659 -15.14 6.24 34.42
CA SER A 659 -16.14 5.26 33.99
C SER A 659 -15.55 3.92 33.49
N GLY A 660 -14.28 3.66 33.83
CA GLY A 660 -13.55 2.43 33.54
C GLY A 660 -13.04 1.75 34.83
N ASN A 661 -12.25 0.69 34.68
CA ASN A 661 -11.54 0.05 35.79
C ASN A 661 -10.35 0.89 36.27
N TYR A 662 -9.75 1.69 35.38
CA TYR A 662 -8.59 2.55 35.65
C TYR A 662 -8.74 3.91 34.98
N THR A 663 -8.11 4.93 35.55
CA THR A 663 -7.87 6.23 34.91
C THR A 663 -6.64 6.22 34.00
N ASP A 664 -5.59 5.50 34.44
CA ASP A 664 -4.26 5.49 33.83
C ASP A 664 -3.96 4.16 33.15
N ILE A 665 -3.39 4.19 31.94
CA ILE A 665 -3.09 3.00 31.15
C ILE A 665 -1.96 2.20 31.81
N THR A 666 -0.98 2.88 32.42
CA THR A 666 0.09 2.26 33.22
C THR A 666 -0.47 1.40 34.36
N ALA A 667 -1.55 1.82 35.02
CA ALA A 667 -2.18 1.02 36.08
C ALA A 667 -2.81 -0.28 35.53
N ALA A 668 -3.53 -0.20 34.40
CA ALA A 668 -4.10 -1.37 33.73
C ALA A 668 -3.03 -2.37 33.25
N ILE A 669 -1.87 -1.89 32.80
CA ILE A 669 -0.72 -2.74 32.45
C ILE A 669 -0.13 -3.40 33.71
N LEU A 670 -0.03 -2.68 34.83
CA LEU A 670 0.52 -3.20 36.08
C LEU A 670 -0.34 -4.29 36.72
N ASP A 671 -1.67 -4.24 36.55
CA ASP A 671 -2.60 -5.31 36.95
C ASP A 671 -2.45 -6.59 36.12
N ALA A 672 -2.33 -6.46 34.80
CA ALA A 672 -2.36 -7.59 33.84
C ALA A 672 -1.45 -8.79 34.22
N PRO A 673 -1.90 -10.05 34.12
CA PRO A 673 -1.14 -11.19 34.62
C PRO A 673 0.22 -11.38 33.92
N ASN A 674 1.29 -11.50 34.72
CA ASN A 674 2.64 -11.74 34.22
C ASN A 674 2.71 -13.09 33.50
N ARG A 675 3.27 -13.08 32.27
CA ARG A 675 3.42 -14.23 31.36
C ARG A 675 2.08 -14.92 31.03
N SER A 676 1.01 -14.12 30.91
CA SER A 676 -0.29 -14.60 30.44
C SER A 676 -0.18 -15.42 29.16
N THR A 677 -0.79 -16.60 29.13
CA THR A 677 -0.99 -17.40 27.90
C THR A 677 -2.20 -16.92 27.09
N GLY A 678 -3.13 -16.21 27.73
CA GLY A 678 -4.30 -15.60 27.09
C GLY A 678 -4.07 -14.14 26.72
N ARG A 679 -4.82 -13.67 25.72
CA ARG A 679 -4.92 -12.27 25.31
C ARG A 679 -5.56 -11.43 26.42
N TYR A 680 -4.86 -10.40 26.89
CA TYR A 680 -5.39 -9.44 27.87
C TYR A 680 -5.69 -8.11 27.16
N VAL A 681 -6.97 -7.78 27.04
CA VAL A 681 -7.44 -6.62 26.27
C VAL A 681 -7.65 -5.42 27.20
N ILE A 682 -6.92 -4.35 26.94
CA ILE A 682 -7.05 -3.04 27.57
C ILE A 682 -7.77 -2.14 26.55
N GLN A 683 -9.06 -1.89 26.78
CA GLN A 683 -9.81 -0.90 26.00
C GLN A 683 -9.56 0.49 26.58
N ILE A 684 -9.18 1.45 25.74
CA ILE A 684 -8.80 2.81 26.14
C ILE A 684 -9.80 3.78 25.52
N LYS A 685 -10.68 4.36 26.34
CA LYS A 685 -11.72 5.28 25.86
C LYS A 685 -11.12 6.56 25.26
N THR A 686 -11.94 7.27 24.49
CA THR A 686 -11.70 8.62 23.98
C THR A 686 -11.08 9.52 25.05
N GLY A 687 -9.97 10.19 24.72
CA GLY A 687 -9.19 10.99 25.66
C GLY A 687 -7.75 11.24 25.20
N ILE A 688 -7.06 12.15 25.90
CA ILE A 688 -5.64 12.46 25.71
C ILE A 688 -4.88 12.03 26.98
N TYR A 689 -4.12 10.94 26.87
CA TYR A 689 -3.41 10.29 27.98
C TYR A 689 -1.94 10.73 27.98
N TYR A 690 -1.55 11.53 28.97
CA TYR A 690 -0.20 12.09 29.11
C TYR A 690 0.75 11.11 29.83
N GLU A 691 1.00 9.96 29.20
CA GLU A 691 1.80 8.86 29.76
C GLU A 691 2.97 8.44 28.86
N ASN A 692 4.15 8.25 29.45
CA ASN A 692 5.26 7.51 28.83
C ASN A 692 5.18 6.03 29.21
N ILE A 693 4.45 5.27 28.41
CA ILE A 693 4.07 3.88 28.68
C ILE A 693 5.21 2.90 28.36
N VAL A 694 5.37 1.89 29.23
CA VAL A 694 6.22 0.73 28.98
C VAL A 694 5.38 -0.55 29.13
N ILE A 695 5.39 -1.41 28.11
CA ILE A 695 4.94 -2.80 28.18
C ILE A 695 6.18 -3.68 28.46
N PRO A 696 6.50 -4.03 29.72
CA PRO A 696 7.74 -4.74 30.02
C PRO A 696 7.67 -6.20 29.57
N ARG A 697 8.83 -6.87 29.39
CA ARG A 697 8.97 -8.23 28.83
C ARG A 697 8.07 -9.28 29.52
N GLN A 698 7.74 -9.09 30.79
CA GLN A 698 6.87 -9.97 31.58
C GLN A 698 5.39 -9.88 31.19
N LYS A 699 4.93 -8.78 30.59
CA LYS A 699 3.54 -8.51 30.21
C LYS A 699 3.33 -8.91 28.74
N ALA A 700 3.36 -10.22 28.48
CA ALA A 700 3.09 -10.79 27.15
C ALA A 700 1.58 -10.82 26.83
N ASN A 701 1.24 -10.91 25.55
CA ASN A 701 -0.14 -11.00 25.03
C ASN A 701 -1.07 -9.84 25.45
N ILE A 702 -0.54 -8.66 25.78
CA ILE A 702 -1.31 -7.42 25.96
C ILE A 702 -1.86 -6.96 24.60
N MET A 703 -3.08 -6.42 24.58
CA MET A 703 -3.66 -5.73 23.43
C MET A 703 -4.29 -4.40 23.85
N PHE A 704 -3.99 -3.34 23.10
CA PHE A 704 -4.67 -2.05 23.22
C PHE A 704 -5.77 -1.92 22.16
N VAL A 705 -6.93 -1.41 22.56
CA VAL A 705 -8.05 -1.06 21.66
C VAL A 705 -8.52 0.35 21.98
N GLY A 706 -8.30 1.30 21.08
CA GLY A 706 -8.89 2.64 21.20
C GLY A 706 -10.30 2.72 20.62
N GLU A 707 -10.94 3.88 20.77
CA GLU A 707 -12.24 4.19 20.17
C GLU A 707 -12.13 4.87 18.79
N GLY A 708 -10.90 5.06 18.29
CA GLY A 708 -10.58 5.64 16.99
C GLY A 708 -9.29 6.48 17.03
N MET A 709 -8.52 6.51 15.95
CA MET A 709 -7.27 7.28 15.83
C MET A 709 -7.44 8.77 16.20
N ASN A 710 -8.57 9.38 15.81
CA ASN A 710 -8.86 10.79 16.10
C ASN A 710 -9.40 11.04 17.52
N SER A 711 -9.59 9.99 18.33
CA SER A 711 -10.32 10.04 19.61
C SER A 711 -9.49 9.55 20.80
N THR A 712 -8.72 8.48 20.64
CA THR A 712 -7.86 7.90 21.69
C THR A 712 -6.39 8.23 21.41
N ILE A 713 -5.83 9.18 22.15
CA ILE A 713 -4.48 9.72 21.94
C ILE A 713 -3.61 9.47 23.18
N ILE A 714 -2.43 8.87 23.01
CA ILE A 714 -1.40 8.71 24.04
C ILE A 714 -0.23 9.62 23.67
N THR A 715 0.21 10.48 24.59
CA THR A 715 1.12 11.58 24.28
C THR A 715 2.25 11.75 25.31
N GLY A 716 3.44 12.11 24.81
CA GLY A 716 4.64 12.41 25.61
C GLY A 716 5.52 13.44 24.90
N SER A 717 6.62 13.86 25.55
CA SER A 717 7.46 14.98 25.09
C SER A 717 8.96 14.81 25.36
N LYS A 718 9.42 13.58 25.62
CA LYS A 718 10.84 13.29 25.89
C LYS A 718 11.63 13.32 24.58
N ASN A 719 12.84 13.90 24.62
CA ASN A 719 13.66 14.13 23.45
C ASN A 719 15.16 14.23 23.80
N PHE A 720 16.01 14.23 22.78
CA PHE A 720 17.46 14.27 22.93
C PHE A 720 18.00 15.56 23.58
N VAL A 721 17.50 16.73 23.15
CA VAL A 721 17.98 18.04 23.65
C VAL A 721 17.72 18.21 25.15
N ASP A 722 16.61 17.67 25.65
CA ASP A 722 16.26 17.69 27.08
C ASP A 722 16.88 16.53 27.88
N GLY A 723 17.91 15.86 27.34
CA GLY A 723 18.77 14.93 28.07
C GLY A 723 18.34 13.45 28.06
N TYR A 724 17.30 13.08 27.31
CA TYR A 724 16.97 11.68 27.07
C TYR A 724 17.81 11.09 25.94
N THR A 725 17.89 9.77 25.85
CA THR A 725 18.47 9.10 24.68
C THR A 725 17.35 8.78 23.70
N THR A 726 17.63 8.57 22.41
CA THR A 726 16.62 8.06 21.45
C THR A 726 15.88 6.84 22.04
N PHE A 727 16.62 5.92 22.66
CA PHE A 727 16.10 4.70 23.30
C PHE A 727 15.13 4.95 24.48
N THR A 728 15.29 6.05 25.23
CA THR A 728 14.45 6.41 26.38
C THR A 728 13.45 7.55 26.12
N SER A 729 13.50 8.15 24.92
CA SER A 729 12.59 9.22 24.48
C SER A 729 11.16 8.75 24.16
N ALA A 730 10.95 7.44 24.01
CA ALA A 730 9.70 6.85 23.52
C ALA A 730 8.46 7.17 24.38
N THR A 731 7.37 7.63 23.74
CA THR A 731 6.04 7.74 24.37
C THR A 731 5.44 6.37 24.66
N LEU A 732 5.49 5.42 23.72
CA LEU A 732 5.15 4.01 23.94
C LEU A 732 6.36 3.10 23.69
N THR A 733 6.77 2.34 24.69
CA THR A 733 7.81 1.31 24.62
C THR A 733 7.21 -0.08 24.74
N VAL A 734 7.36 -0.92 23.72
CA VAL A 734 6.83 -2.29 23.68
C VAL A 734 7.98 -3.30 23.79
N ILE A 735 7.98 -4.07 24.87
CA ILE A 735 8.92 -5.19 25.15
C ILE A 735 8.14 -6.49 25.44
N GLY A 736 6.88 -6.43 25.87
CA GLY A 736 6.02 -7.61 25.96
C GLY A 736 5.78 -8.26 24.60
N ASN A 737 6.00 -9.57 24.49
CA ASN A 737 5.84 -10.30 23.23
C ASN A 737 4.36 -10.51 22.85
N ASN A 738 4.11 -10.67 21.55
CA ASN A 738 2.81 -10.79 20.91
C ASN A 738 1.89 -9.57 21.16
N PHE A 739 2.47 -8.38 21.26
CA PHE A 739 1.71 -7.15 21.53
C PHE A 739 0.84 -6.76 20.33
N LEU A 740 -0.39 -6.31 20.59
CA LEU A 740 -1.31 -5.80 19.58
C LEU A 740 -1.78 -4.40 19.95
N ALA A 741 -1.94 -3.51 18.97
CA ALA A 741 -2.65 -2.25 19.17
C ALA A 741 -3.49 -1.88 17.95
N ARG A 742 -4.65 -1.27 18.20
CA ARG A 742 -5.54 -0.80 17.13
C ARG A 742 -6.38 0.41 17.53
N ASP A 743 -6.82 1.16 16.52
CA ASP A 743 -7.78 2.26 16.61
C ASP A 743 -7.37 3.38 17.58
N LEU A 744 -6.07 3.73 17.61
CA LEU A 744 -5.49 4.72 18.54
C LEU A 744 -4.28 5.46 17.95
N THR A 745 -3.86 6.53 18.62
CA THR A 745 -2.78 7.42 18.18
C THR A 745 -1.71 7.59 19.24
N ILE A 746 -0.42 7.50 18.86
CA ILE A 746 0.73 7.76 19.73
C ILE A 746 1.47 9.00 19.23
N ILE A 747 1.71 9.97 20.11
CA ILE A 747 2.37 11.24 19.79
C ILE A 747 3.60 11.47 20.68
N ASN A 748 4.71 11.90 20.08
CA ASN A 748 5.73 12.66 20.78
C ASN A 748 5.71 14.11 20.28
N THR A 749 5.32 15.04 21.16
CA THR A 749 5.03 16.45 20.82
C THR A 749 6.26 17.33 20.67
N SER A 750 7.46 16.79 20.88
CA SER A 750 8.73 17.52 20.74
C SER A 750 8.91 18.05 19.31
N GLY A 751 9.26 19.34 19.18
CA GLY A 751 9.49 19.98 17.88
C GLY A 751 10.77 19.47 17.17
N PRO A 752 10.94 19.78 15.86
CA PRO A 752 12.12 19.34 15.11
C PRO A 752 13.44 19.91 15.65
N GLU A 753 13.39 21.04 16.37
CA GLU A 753 14.51 21.65 17.09
C GLU A 753 14.98 20.85 18.32
N LYS A 754 14.19 19.87 18.78
CA LYS A 754 14.54 18.96 19.89
C LYS A 754 15.26 17.69 19.44
N HIS A 755 15.52 17.54 18.14
CA HIS A 755 16.12 16.37 17.50
C HIS A 755 15.34 15.08 17.80
N GLN A 756 16.01 13.98 18.19
CA GLN A 756 15.41 12.65 18.30
C GLN A 756 14.31 12.60 19.36
N ALA A 757 13.10 12.23 18.95
CA ALA A 757 11.90 12.21 19.80
C ALA A 757 10.97 11.06 19.41
N VAL A 758 11.22 9.86 19.96
CA VAL A 758 10.48 8.65 19.57
C VAL A 758 9.02 8.72 20.05
N ALA A 759 8.07 8.44 19.16
CA ALA A 759 6.68 8.17 19.54
C ALA A 759 6.51 6.69 19.95
N LEU A 760 7.02 5.75 19.15
CA LEU A 760 6.91 4.30 19.39
C LEU A 760 8.29 3.60 19.30
N ARG A 761 8.67 2.84 20.34
CA ARG A 761 9.78 1.87 20.31
C ARG A 761 9.25 0.44 20.46
N VAL A 762 9.58 -0.45 19.52
CA VAL A 762 9.15 -1.88 19.56
C VAL A 762 10.36 -2.81 19.56
N THR A 763 10.47 -3.62 20.61
CA THR A 763 11.54 -4.60 20.88
C THR A 763 10.92 -5.99 21.14
N SER A 764 9.87 -6.33 20.40
CA SER A 764 9.08 -7.55 20.54
C SER A 764 8.42 -7.93 19.21
N ASP A 765 7.94 -9.17 19.11
CA ASP A 765 6.99 -9.54 18.06
C ASP A 765 5.66 -8.81 18.34
N ALA A 766 5.19 -7.99 17.39
CA ALA A 766 4.06 -7.08 17.59
C ALA A 766 3.33 -6.69 16.29
N ALA A 767 2.05 -6.33 16.39
CA ALA A 767 1.27 -5.84 15.25
C ALA A 767 0.38 -4.64 15.60
N PHE A 768 0.29 -3.70 14.66
CA PHE A 768 -0.46 -2.46 14.76
C PHE A 768 -1.40 -2.34 13.56
N TYR A 769 -2.67 -2.05 13.81
CA TYR A 769 -3.69 -1.93 12.76
C TYR A 769 -4.55 -0.68 12.96
N HIS A 770 -4.66 0.17 11.93
CA HIS A 770 -5.42 1.42 12.04
C HIS A 770 -4.96 2.27 13.25
N CYS A 771 -3.64 2.51 13.33
CA CYS A 771 -3.00 3.35 14.34
C CYS A 771 -2.26 4.53 13.72
N GLN A 772 -2.08 5.61 14.47
CA GLN A 772 -1.29 6.77 14.06
C GLN A 772 -0.04 6.94 14.93
N PHE A 773 1.07 7.34 14.31
CA PHE A 773 2.35 7.62 14.99
C PHE A 773 2.88 8.97 14.53
N ILE A 774 3.02 9.92 15.45
CA ILE A 774 3.35 11.32 15.14
C ILE A 774 4.56 11.79 15.96
N SER A 775 5.61 12.23 15.27
CA SER A 775 6.61 13.15 15.83
C SER A 775 7.28 13.94 14.69
N HIS A 776 8.59 14.20 14.80
CA HIS A 776 9.43 14.77 13.74
C HIS A 776 10.57 13.80 13.43
N GLN A 777 11.72 13.93 14.10
CA GLN A 777 12.88 13.07 13.93
C GLN A 777 12.78 11.79 14.81
N ASP A 778 13.19 10.65 14.26
CA ASP A 778 13.22 9.34 14.93
C ASP A 778 11.82 8.87 15.43
N THR A 779 10.74 9.13 14.68
CA THR A 779 9.36 8.90 15.16
C THR A 779 9.05 7.44 15.56
N LEU A 780 9.38 6.46 14.71
CA LEU A 780 9.01 5.05 14.88
C LEU A 780 10.28 4.18 14.87
N TYR A 781 10.66 3.72 16.06
CA TYR A 781 11.82 2.85 16.29
C TYR A 781 11.41 1.37 16.23
N ALA A 782 11.41 0.81 15.03
CA ALA A 782 11.29 -0.61 14.75
C ALA A 782 12.58 -1.34 15.14
N HIS A 783 12.86 -1.39 16.44
CA HIS A 783 14.16 -1.76 17.00
C HIS A 783 14.54 -3.22 16.69
N SER A 784 13.75 -4.22 17.10
CA SER A 784 14.06 -5.65 16.87
C SER A 784 12.82 -6.56 16.81
N LEU A 785 13.03 -7.84 16.45
CA LEU A 785 12.00 -8.88 16.26
C LEU A 785 11.01 -8.59 15.11
N SER A 786 9.88 -9.31 15.02
CA SER A 786 9.02 -9.37 13.83
C SER A 786 7.80 -8.43 13.98
N GLN A 787 7.69 -7.43 13.10
CA GLN A 787 6.73 -6.32 13.28
C GLN A 787 5.86 -6.12 12.04
N LEU A 788 4.54 -5.95 12.25
CA LEU A 788 3.59 -5.58 11.21
C LEU A 788 2.85 -4.29 11.57
N TYR A 789 2.92 -3.32 10.69
CA TYR A 789 2.11 -2.10 10.70
C TYR A 789 1.20 -2.16 9.48
N ARG A 790 -0.12 -2.10 9.68
CA ARG A 790 -1.09 -2.27 8.60
C ARG A 790 -2.16 -1.18 8.66
N GLU A 791 -2.39 -0.50 7.54
CA GLU A 791 -3.40 0.57 7.43
C GLU A 791 -3.18 1.67 8.51
N CYS A 792 -1.92 1.88 8.89
CA CYS A 792 -1.47 2.87 9.87
C CYS A 792 -1.01 4.16 9.19
N ALA A 793 -1.03 5.28 9.92
CA ALA A 793 -0.49 6.56 9.50
C ALA A 793 0.79 6.93 10.28
N ILE A 794 1.89 7.20 9.58
CA ILE A 794 3.20 7.53 10.18
C ILE A 794 3.64 8.92 9.72
N HIS A 795 3.94 9.82 10.66
CA HIS A 795 4.34 11.20 10.37
C HIS A 795 5.72 11.53 10.94
N GLY A 796 6.61 12.11 10.14
CA GLY A 796 7.91 12.61 10.63
C GLY A 796 8.74 13.31 9.56
N THR A 797 9.97 13.68 9.92
CA THR A 797 10.92 14.41 9.05
C THR A 797 12.16 13.57 8.73
N VAL A 798 12.95 13.21 9.75
CA VAL A 798 14.26 12.54 9.58
C VAL A 798 14.26 11.17 10.26
N ASP A 799 14.74 10.16 9.53
CA ASP A 799 14.89 8.76 9.98
C ASP A 799 13.62 8.23 10.66
N PHE A 800 12.45 8.68 10.21
CA PHE A 800 11.26 8.58 11.05
C PHE A 800 10.62 7.18 11.07
N ILE A 801 11.09 6.26 10.22
CA ILE A 801 10.92 4.81 10.35
C ILE A 801 12.32 4.17 10.37
N PHE A 802 12.82 3.76 11.54
CA PHE A 802 14.21 3.31 11.70
C PHE A 802 14.37 2.10 12.62
N GLY A 803 15.53 1.45 12.54
CA GLY A 803 15.89 0.32 13.40
C GLY A 803 16.31 -0.93 12.64
N ASN A 804 16.29 -2.08 13.32
CA ASN A 804 16.75 -3.36 12.79
C ASN A 804 15.82 -4.54 13.18
N ALA A 805 14.52 -4.29 13.18
CA ALA A 805 13.49 -5.33 13.15
C ALA A 805 13.37 -5.99 11.76
N ALA A 806 12.61 -7.08 11.67
CA ALA A 806 11.96 -7.49 10.42
C ALA A 806 10.59 -6.80 10.40
N ALA A 807 10.51 -5.63 9.76
CA ALA A 807 9.35 -4.75 9.85
C ALA A 807 8.65 -4.58 8.49
N ILE A 808 7.33 -4.77 8.47
CA ILE A 808 6.47 -4.54 7.31
C ILE A 808 5.49 -3.41 7.59
N PHE A 809 5.31 -2.56 6.59
CA PHE A 809 4.29 -1.54 6.51
C PHE A 809 3.40 -1.87 5.30
N GLU A 810 2.15 -2.27 5.53
CA GLU A 810 1.20 -2.73 4.50
C GLU A 810 0.02 -1.74 4.42
N ARG A 811 -0.25 -1.16 3.24
CA ARG A 811 -1.30 -0.14 3.03
C ARG A 811 -1.20 1.06 4.00
N CYS A 812 -0.01 1.39 4.46
CA CYS A 812 0.23 2.51 5.37
C CYS A 812 0.29 3.85 4.64
N LEU A 813 -0.21 4.90 5.31
CA LEU A 813 -0.08 6.30 4.88
C LEU A 813 1.17 6.91 5.54
N ILE A 814 2.10 7.42 4.75
CA ILE A 814 3.40 7.92 5.19
C ILE A 814 3.47 9.40 4.85
N LEU A 815 3.41 10.24 5.89
CA LEU A 815 3.24 11.68 5.80
C LEU A 815 4.51 12.42 6.21
N VAL A 816 5.28 12.81 5.21
CA VAL A 816 6.53 13.54 5.39
C VAL A 816 6.23 14.97 5.79
N ARG A 817 6.65 15.35 7.00
CA ARG A 817 6.39 16.67 7.58
C ARG A 817 7.40 17.71 7.11
N LYS A 818 7.09 18.98 7.37
CA LYS A 818 8.01 20.10 7.09
C LYS A 818 9.27 20.02 7.97
N PRO A 819 10.48 19.98 7.39
CA PRO A 819 11.73 20.02 8.14
C PRO A 819 12.13 21.46 8.49
N ILE A 820 13.14 21.62 9.36
CA ILE A 820 13.77 22.92 9.62
C ILE A 820 14.79 23.28 8.53
N ALA A 821 15.11 24.57 8.39
CA ALA A 821 16.07 25.06 7.40
C ALA A 821 17.41 24.29 7.47
N GLY A 822 17.88 23.77 6.34
CA GLY A 822 19.10 22.96 6.24
C GLY A 822 18.96 21.47 6.62
N GLN A 823 17.81 21.03 7.12
CA GLN A 823 17.50 19.62 7.36
C GLN A 823 16.87 18.98 6.12
N LYS A 824 17.33 17.78 5.74
CA LYS A 824 16.72 16.95 4.68
C LYS A 824 15.73 15.96 5.28
N ASN A 825 14.66 15.65 4.56
CA ASN A 825 13.72 14.62 4.98
C ASN A 825 14.20 13.22 4.57
N VAL A 826 13.97 12.22 5.42
CA VAL A 826 14.42 10.84 5.25
C VAL A 826 13.37 9.91 5.87
N ILE A 827 12.73 9.09 5.04
CA ILE A 827 11.65 8.21 5.50
C ILE A 827 12.19 7.00 6.26
N THR A 828 13.12 6.24 5.68
CA THR A 828 13.67 5.02 6.30
C THR A 828 15.15 5.08 6.66
N ALA A 829 15.52 4.54 7.82
CA ALA A 829 16.92 4.36 8.23
C ALA A 829 17.15 2.97 8.85
N GLN A 830 17.53 2.01 8.01
CA GLN A 830 17.63 0.61 8.42
C GLN A 830 19.05 0.25 8.89
N GLY A 831 19.12 -0.46 10.03
CA GLY A 831 20.35 -0.67 10.83
C GLY A 831 20.90 -2.09 10.82
N ARG A 832 20.57 -2.94 9.84
CA ARG A 832 21.14 -4.28 9.68
C ARG A 832 22.65 -4.21 9.52
N LEU A 833 23.38 -5.11 10.18
CA LEU A 833 24.85 -5.09 10.28
C LEU A 833 25.55 -6.39 9.82
N ASP A 834 24.78 -7.46 9.60
CA ASP A 834 25.31 -8.77 9.18
C ASP A 834 24.39 -9.39 8.10
N PRO A 835 24.95 -9.94 7.00
CA PRO A 835 24.17 -10.49 5.89
C PRO A 835 23.37 -11.74 6.26
N ASN A 836 23.64 -12.36 7.41
CA ASN A 836 22.91 -13.51 7.94
C ASN A 836 21.73 -13.11 8.84
N GLN A 837 21.59 -11.84 9.24
CA GLN A 837 20.34 -11.34 9.83
C GLN A 837 19.22 -11.37 8.79
N ASN A 838 18.02 -11.77 9.20
CA ASN A 838 16.80 -11.79 8.38
C ASN A 838 15.93 -10.53 8.56
N THR A 839 16.51 -9.46 9.09
CA THR A 839 15.88 -8.16 9.36
C THR A 839 15.85 -7.25 8.12
N GLY A 840 15.08 -6.15 8.18
CA GLY A 840 14.91 -5.17 7.11
C GLY A 840 13.58 -4.42 7.22
N ILE A 841 13.41 -3.35 6.43
CA ILE A 841 12.15 -2.59 6.33
C ILE A 841 11.50 -2.86 4.97
N SER A 842 10.19 -3.12 4.95
CA SER A 842 9.43 -3.37 3.73
C SER A 842 8.15 -2.54 3.70
N LEU A 843 8.05 -1.61 2.74
CA LEU A 843 6.86 -0.79 2.48
C LEU A 843 6.09 -1.40 1.31
N GLN A 844 4.81 -1.72 1.51
CA GLN A 844 3.98 -2.50 0.59
C GLN A 844 2.62 -1.83 0.41
N ASP A 845 2.21 -1.54 -0.82
CA ASP A 845 0.94 -0.86 -1.13
C ASP A 845 0.75 0.48 -0.36
N CYS A 846 1.84 1.12 0.04
CA CYS A 846 1.83 2.32 0.87
C CYS A 846 1.62 3.59 0.04
N THR A 847 1.17 4.65 0.70
CA THR A 847 1.05 5.99 0.09
C THR A 847 2.01 6.94 0.79
N ILE A 848 3.06 7.37 0.08
CA ILE A 848 4.05 8.33 0.57
C ILE A 848 3.74 9.70 -0.02
N MET A 849 3.46 10.69 0.83
CA MET A 849 3.23 12.08 0.41
C MET A 849 3.67 13.09 1.48
N ALA A 850 3.64 14.38 1.12
CA ALA A 850 3.82 15.46 2.08
C ALA A 850 2.63 15.56 3.06
N ALA A 851 2.92 15.85 4.33
CA ALA A 851 1.91 16.17 5.34
C ALA A 851 1.30 17.56 5.09
N PRO A 852 0.12 17.88 5.68
CA PRO A 852 -0.50 19.19 5.54
C PRO A 852 0.34 20.37 6.05
N ASP A 853 1.33 20.14 6.91
CA ASP A 853 2.27 21.16 7.38
C ASP A 853 3.41 21.46 6.40
N PHE A 854 3.52 20.72 5.27
CA PHE A 854 4.56 20.85 4.26
C PHE A 854 3.96 21.29 2.88
N PRO A 855 3.70 22.59 2.69
CA PRO A 855 3.03 23.12 1.49
C PRO A 855 3.92 23.04 0.24
N VAL A 856 3.28 22.93 -0.93
CA VAL A 856 3.96 22.78 -2.24
C VAL A 856 5.04 23.82 -2.46
N ALA A 857 4.75 25.09 -2.18
CA ALA A 857 5.64 26.24 -2.40
C ALA A 857 6.94 26.22 -1.56
N GLU A 858 7.09 25.27 -0.62
CA GLU A 858 8.30 25.09 0.17
C GLU A 858 9.05 23.77 -0.11
N ARG A 859 8.48 22.86 -0.93
CA ARG A 859 9.05 21.52 -1.17
C ARG A 859 10.40 21.58 -1.89
N ASP A 860 10.51 22.46 -2.88
CA ASP A 860 11.73 22.64 -3.68
C ASP A 860 12.96 23.09 -2.86
N ASN A 861 12.75 23.57 -1.62
CA ASN A 861 13.82 23.95 -0.70
C ASN A 861 14.42 22.75 0.07
N PHE A 862 13.82 21.56 0.00
CA PHE A 862 14.17 20.41 0.85
C PHE A 862 14.11 19.05 0.13
N SER A 863 15.26 18.41 -0.10
CA SER A 863 15.29 17.01 -0.56
C SER A 863 14.60 16.08 0.43
N THR A 864 13.70 15.24 -0.07
CA THR A 864 13.09 14.12 0.67
C THR A 864 13.55 12.79 0.06
N PHE A 865 14.10 11.90 0.89
CA PHE A 865 14.57 10.58 0.45
C PHE A 865 13.71 9.45 1.03
N LEU A 866 13.47 8.40 0.23
CA LEU A 866 12.88 7.14 0.65
C LEU A 866 13.67 6.50 1.81
N GLY A 867 14.97 6.76 1.89
CA GLY A 867 15.78 6.40 3.04
C GLY A 867 17.30 6.52 2.87
N ARG A 868 18.02 5.93 3.83
CA ARG A 868 19.49 5.84 3.86
C ARG A 868 20.00 4.64 4.66
N PRO A 869 21.17 4.08 4.31
CA PRO A 869 21.76 2.95 5.03
C PRO A 869 22.44 3.41 6.32
N TRP A 870 21.86 3.08 7.48
CA TRP A 870 22.48 3.41 8.78
C TRP A 870 23.71 2.53 9.06
N ARG A 871 23.76 1.31 8.49
CA ARG A 871 24.81 0.29 8.68
C ARG A 871 25.12 -0.48 7.38
N ASN A 872 26.25 -1.20 7.36
CA ASN A 872 26.61 -2.15 6.28
C ASN A 872 25.58 -3.29 6.22
N TYR A 873 25.16 -3.74 5.03
CA TYR A 873 24.07 -4.71 4.86
C TYR A 873 22.66 -4.20 5.23
N SER A 874 22.49 -2.88 5.41
CA SER A 874 21.18 -2.21 5.49
C SER A 874 20.27 -2.63 4.34
N ARG A 875 19.02 -2.97 4.67
CA ARG A 875 18.05 -3.59 3.74
C ARG A 875 16.70 -2.89 3.80
N THR A 876 16.26 -2.31 2.69
CA THR A 876 14.96 -1.64 2.55
C THR A 876 14.32 -1.92 1.19
N ILE A 877 13.04 -2.24 1.16
CA ILE A 877 12.24 -2.33 -0.07
C ILE A 877 11.02 -1.40 -0.01
N VAL A 878 10.71 -0.76 -1.13
CA VAL A 878 9.47 -0.02 -1.36
C VAL A 878 8.82 -0.61 -2.60
N MET A 879 7.64 -1.22 -2.44
CA MET A 879 6.97 -1.92 -3.54
C MET A 879 5.47 -1.63 -3.63
N ARG A 880 4.96 -1.61 -4.87
CA ARG A 880 3.56 -1.35 -5.22
C ARG A 880 2.99 -0.06 -4.59
N SER A 881 3.85 0.89 -4.25
CA SER A 881 3.52 2.06 -3.42
C SER A 881 3.39 3.33 -4.26
N TYR A 882 2.51 4.24 -3.86
CA TYR A 882 2.41 5.59 -4.43
C TYR A 882 3.50 6.49 -3.83
N LEU A 883 4.26 7.17 -4.70
CA LEU A 883 5.31 8.11 -4.35
C LEU A 883 4.93 9.52 -4.81
N GLY A 884 4.73 10.42 -3.85
CA GLY A 884 4.39 11.82 -4.08
C GLY A 884 5.49 12.66 -4.73
N ASP A 885 5.14 13.90 -5.03
CA ASP A 885 5.95 14.89 -5.76
C ASP A 885 7.26 15.28 -5.05
N LEU A 886 7.26 15.26 -3.72
CA LEU A 886 8.39 15.63 -2.86
C LEU A 886 9.65 14.75 -2.94
N ILE A 887 9.58 13.55 -3.57
CA ILE A 887 10.71 12.60 -3.54
C ILE A 887 11.83 13.09 -4.47
N ASP A 888 13.01 13.29 -3.89
CA ASP A 888 14.23 13.67 -4.59
C ASP A 888 14.52 12.64 -5.71
N PRO A 889 14.89 13.05 -6.95
CA PRO A 889 15.09 12.12 -8.07
C PRO A 889 16.11 11.01 -7.78
N GLN A 890 17.09 11.24 -6.90
CA GLN A 890 18.05 10.22 -6.44
C GLN A 890 17.38 9.07 -5.65
N GLY A 891 16.20 9.33 -5.06
CA GLY A 891 15.38 8.43 -4.25
C GLY A 891 15.97 8.12 -2.88
N TRP A 892 17.28 7.93 -2.80
CA TRP A 892 18.01 7.44 -1.64
C TRP A 892 19.24 8.34 -1.39
N CYS A 893 19.67 8.45 -0.14
CA CYS A 893 20.88 9.23 0.19
C CYS A 893 21.86 8.45 1.06
N ALA A 894 23.15 8.74 0.95
CA ALA A 894 24.19 8.07 1.72
C ALA A 894 24.27 8.60 3.17
N TRP A 895 24.74 7.75 4.10
CA TRP A 895 25.01 8.13 5.50
C TRP A 895 26.44 8.66 5.71
N ASN A 896 27.39 8.26 4.86
CA ASN A 896 28.82 8.64 4.84
C ASN A 896 29.66 8.32 6.10
N LYS A 897 29.08 8.17 7.30
CA LYS A 897 29.81 7.90 8.57
C LYS A 897 29.99 6.40 8.89
N TYR A 898 29.12 5.50 8.42
CA TYR A 898 29.03 4.12 8.95
C TYR A 898 28.70 2.98 7.96
N SER A 899 28.54 3.26 6.65
CA SER A 899 28.00 2.31 5.67
C SER A 899 28.76 2.34 4.34
N SER A 900 29.22 1.18 3.86
CA SER A 900 29.62 0.95 2.48
C SER A 900 28.38 0.68 1.62
N LEU A 901 28.28 1.39 0.49
CA LEU A 901 27.17 1.33 -0.46
C LEU A 901 27.20 0.06 -1.34
N ASP A 902 28.26 -0.73 -1.19
CA ASP A 902 28.52 -1.98 -1.92
C ASP A 902 27.85 -3.20 -1.25
N THR A 903 27.42 -3.04 0.01
CA THR A 903 26.89 -4.14 0.86
C THR A 903 25.38 -4.07 1.09
N VAL A 904 24.74 -2.96 0.72
CA VAL A 904 23.33 -2.67 1.03
C VAL A 904 22.37 -3.40 0.09
N GLU A 905 21.08 -3.37 0.40
CA GLU A 905 20.04 -4.02 -0.41
C GLU A 905 18.79 -3.12 -0.45
N TYR A 906 18.73 -2.26 -1.45
CA TYR A 906 17.74 -1.20 -1.63
C TYR A 906 16.93 -1.45 -2.89
N ILE A 907 15.63 -1.73 -2.73
CA ILE A 907 14.78 -2.25 -3.81
C ILE A 907 13.58 -1.33 -4.04
N GLU A 908 13.33 -0.96 -5.29
CA GLU A 908 12.09 -0.34 -5.75
C GLU A 908 11.39 -1.27 -6.76
N TYR A 909 10.10 -1.58 -6.57
CA TYR A 909 9.38 -2.53 -7.43
C TYR A 909 7.91 -2.11 -7.66
N MET A 910 7.54 -1.87 -8.91
CA MET A 910 6.17 -1.47 -9.30
C MET A 910 5.59 -0.26 -8.53
N ASN A 911 6.44 0.69 -8.10
CA ASN A 911 5.98 1.95 -7.52
C ASN A 911 5.42 2.88 -8.60
N PHE A 912 4.53 3.80 -8.21
CA PHE A 912 3.84 4.71 -9.14
C PHE A 912 3.63 6.10 -8.52
N GLY A 913 3.19 7.08 -9.32
CA GLY A 913 3.10 8.48 -8.90
C GLY A 913 4.34 9.30 -9.30
N PRO A 914 4.31 10.64 -9.12
CA PRO A 914 5.35 11.55 -9.61
C PRO A 914 6.74 11.28 -9.04
N GLY A 915 6.86 10.83 -7.79
CA GLY A 915 8.15 10.47 -7.17
C GLY A 915 8.73 9.11 -7.61
N ALA A 916 8.01 8.36 -8.45
CA ALA A 916 8.41 7.01 -8.90
C ALA A 916 9.24 6.98 -10.19
N ASP A 917 9.60 8.14 -10.76
CA ASP A 917 10.61 8.19 -11.83
C ASP A 917 11.97 7.73 -11.28
N THR A 918 12.48 6.65 -11.85
CA THR A 918 13.73 6.01 -11.40
C THR A 918 14.95 6.36 -12.26
N ARG A 919 14.81 7.20 -13.30
CA ARG A 919 15.88 7.54 -14.26
C ARG A 919 17.12 8.16 -13.61
N ASN A 920 16.94 8.95 -12.55
CA ASN A 920 18.00 9.70 -11.86
C ASN A 920 18.42 9.08 -10.52
N ARG A 921 18.05 7.82 -10.25
CA ARG A 921 18.31 7.13 -8.98
C ARG A 921 19.80 6.86 -8.73
N VAL A 922 20.15 6.69 -7.46
CA VAL A 922 21.51 6.35 -7.03
C VAL A 922 22.08 5.11 -7.74
N GLN A 923 23.35 5.20 -8.15
CA GLN A 923 24.08 4.12 -8.84
C GLN A 923 24.85 3.24 -7.84
N TRP A 924 24.20 2.80 -6.75
CA TRP A 924 24.82 1.92 -5.76
C TRP A 924 24.79 0.47 -6.24
N VAL A 925 25.83 -0.31 -5.97
CA VAL A 925 25.88 -1.75 -6.32
C VAL A 925 24.72 -2.52 -5.64
N GLY A 926 24.35 -2.10 -4.43
CA GLY A 926 23.21 -2.62 -3.67
C GLY A 926 21.84 -2.01 -4.02
N TYR A 927 21.72 -1.22 -5.09
CA TYR A 927 20.42 -0.68 -5.55
C TYR A 927 19.84 -1.53 -6.68
N HIS A 928 18.56 -1.89 -6.57
CA HIS A 928 17.87 -2.76 -7.52
C HIS A 928 16.50 -2.19 -7.90
N ASN A 929 16.35 -1.80 -9.17
CA ASN A 929 15.10 -1.27 -9.72
C ASN A 929 14.34 -2.37 -10.50
N ASN A 930 13.08 -2.59 -10.14
CA ASN A 930 12.11 -3.46 -10.78
C ASN A 930 12.58 -4.92 -11.03
N SER A 931 13.55 -5.41 -10.24
CA SER A 931 13.98 -6.81 -10.24
C SER A 931 12.80 -7.71 -9.87
N THR A 932 12.40 -8.61 -10.76
CA THR A 932 11.34 -9.60 -10.49
C THR A 932 11.82 -10.72 -9.57
N THR A 933 13.12 -11.01 -9.58
CA THR A 933 13.77 -11.93 -8.64
C THR A 933 13.77 -11.36 -7.22
N ASP A 934 13.52 -12.24 -6.26
CA ASP A 934 13.59 -12.06 -4.80
C ASP A 934 12.56 -11.17 -4.09
N VAL A 935 11.74 -10.39 -4.79
CA VAL A 935 10.67 -9.55 -4.16
C VAL A 935 9.69 -10.37 -3.30
N GLU A 936 9.40 -11.62 -3.67
CA GLU A 936 8.54 -12.51 -2.87
C GLU A 936 9.04 -12.76 -1.45
N LYS A 937 10.35 -12.69 -1.22
CA LYS A 937 10.99 -12.87 0.09
C LYS A 937 10.66 -11.76 1.08
N PHE A 938 10.15 -10.62 0.60
CA PHE A 938 9.82 -9.43 1.39
C PHE A 938 8.32 -9.31 1.74
N THR A 939 7.47 -10.18 1.21
CA THR A 939 6.02 -10.21 1.55
C THR A 939 5.77 -10.65 3.00
N VAL A 940 4.57 -10.37 3.53
CA VAL A 940 4.17 -10.78 4.90
C VAL A 940 4.40 -12.26 5.18
N GLN A 941 4.05 -13.13 4.22
CA GLN A 941 4.16 -14.59 4.37
C GLN A 941 5.62 -15.08 4.43
N SER A 942 6.51 -14.48 3.63
CA SER A 942 7.90 -14.94 3.44
C SER A 942 8.92 -14.24 4.35
N PHE A 943 8.68 -12.96 4.68
CA PHE A 943 9.61 -12.13 5.44
C PHE A 943 9.42 -12.32 6.95
N LEU A 944 8.17 -12.38 7.41
CA LEU A 944 7.81 -12.71 8.80
C LEU A 944 7.63 -14.24 8.94
N GLN A 945 8.74 -14.94 8.64
CA GLN A 945 8.83 -16.37 8.38
C GLN A 945 8.02 -17.28 9.34
N GLY A 946 7.42 -18.34 8.79
CA GLY A 946 6.75 -19.40 9.54
C GLY A 946 5.24 -19.57 9.27
N ALA A 947 4.68 -18.89 8.26
CA ALA A 947 3.24 -18.90 7.99
C ALA A 947 2.61 -20.29 7.74
N ASN A 948 3.41 -21.27 7.31
CA ASN A 948 2.91 -22.53 6.74
C ASN A 948 2.55 -23.63 7.76
N GLU A 949 2.74 -23.43 9.07
CA GLU A 949 2.36 -24.45 10.07
C GLU A 949 0.86 -24.42 10.44
N TRP A 950 0.21 -23.25 10.33
CA TRP A 950 -1.24 -23.11 10.49
C TRP A 950 -2.03 -23.73 9.32
N LEU A 951 -1.40 -23.78 8.14
CA LEU A 951 -1.92 -24.29 6.86
C LEU A 951 -2.32 -25.79 6.86
N LYS A 952 -2.14 -26.51 7.97
CA LYS A 952 -2.45 -27.94 8.14
C LYS A 952 -3.59 -28.23 9.12
N SER A 953 -4.13 -27.23 9.83
CA SER A 953 -5.15 -27.42 10.88
C SER A 953 -6.46 -26.67 10.66
N THR A 954 -6.63 -26.09 9.47
CA THR A 954 -7.90 -25.51 9.03
C THR A 954 -8.23 -26.01 7.63
N ASP A 955 -9.40 -26.63 7.45
CA ASP A 955 -10.01 -26.95 6.14
C ASP A 955 -10.57 -25.68 5.46
N LEU A 956 -9.72 -24.65 5.42
CA LEU A 956 -9.93 -23.36 4.79
C LEU A 956 -8.79 -23.11 3.80
N PRO A 957 -9.01 -22.31 2.74
CA PRO A 957 -8.36 -22.59 1.46
C PRO A 957 -7.59 -21.38 0.92
N LEU A 958 -6.31 -21.57 0.59
CA LEU A 958 -5.31 -20.49 0.62
C LEU A 958 -4.74 -20.14 -0.77
N CYS A 959 -4.15 -18.95 -0.90
CA CYS A 959 -3.61 -18.42 -2.18
C CYS A 959 -2.39 -17.52 -1.96
N SER A 960 -1.25 -17.92 -2.50
CA SER A 960 0.07 -17.30 -2.27
C SER A 960 0.83 -16.94 -3.55
N GLY A 961 1.83 -16.04 -3.41
CA GLY A 961 2.77 -15.61 -4.47
C GLY A 961 2.47 -14.22 -5.07
N LEU A 962 3.52 -13.51 -5.52
CA LEU A 962 3.38 -12.19 -6.19
C LEU A 962 2.80 -12.29 -7.60
N TYR A 963 2.95 -13.46 -8.24
CA TYR A 963 2.74 -13.62 -9.69
C TYR A 963 1.47 -14.41 -10.05
N ALA A 964 0.51 -14.50 -9.14
CA ALA A 964 -0.81 -15.09 -9.41
C ALA A 964 -1.59 -14.28 -10.46
N LYS A 965 -1.60 -14.76 -11.71
CA LYS A 965 -2.15 -14.02 -12.88
C LYS A 965 -3.66 -13.68 -12.79
N ASP A 966 -4.40 -14.34 -11.90
CA ASP A 966 -5.83 -14.07 -11.65
C ASP A 966 -6.09 -13.04 -10.52
N CYS A 967 -5.05 -12.58 -9.81
CA CYS A 967 -5.16 -11.69 -8.65
C CYS A 967 -5.14 -10.18 -8.96
N LYS A 968 -5.45 -9.74 -10.20
CA LYS A 968 -5.67 -8.32 -10.56
C LYS A 968 -6.99 -7.77 -10.00
N LYS A 969 -7.18 -7.90 -8.68
CA LYS A 969 -8.50 -8.01 -8.05
C LYS A 969 -8.53 -7.78 -6.52
N ASP A 970 -7.67 -6.96 -5.91
CA ASP A 970 -7.92 -6.31 -4.58
C ASP A 970 -6.95 -5.14 -4.28
N SER A 971 -6.56 -4.40 -5.33
CA SER A 971 -5.70 -3.21 -5.22
C SER A 971 -6.33 -2.02 -5.93
N ALA A 972 -7.54 -1.64 -5.49
CA ALA A 972 -8.17 -0.38 -5.85
C ALA A 972 -7.80 0.68 -4.79
N GLN A 973 -7.53 1.91 -5.22
CA GLN A 973 -6.90 2.93 -4.37
C GLN A 973 -7.84 3.42 -3.25
N VAL A 974 -7.23 3.71 -2.10
CA VAL A 974 -7.80 4.66 -1.13
C VAL A 974 -7.62 6.06 -1.71
N TYR A 975 -8.74 6.73 -1.97
CA TYR A 975 -8.88 8.16 -2.26
C TYR A 975 -9.90 8.75 -1.28
#